data_AF-A0A0L0V1T0-F1
#
_entry.id   AF-A0A0L0V1T0-F1
#
_cell.length_a   1.000
_cell.length_b   1.000
_cell.length_c   1.000
_cell.angle_alpha   90.00
_cell.angle_beta   90.00
_cell.angle_gamma   90.00
#
_symmetry.space_group_name_H-M   'P 1'
#
loop_
_entity.id
_entity.type
_entity.pdbx_description
1 polymer ?
#
loop_
_entity_poly.entity_id
_entity_poly.type
_entity_poly.pdbx_seq_one_letter_code
_entity_poly.pdbx_strand_id
1 'polypeptide(L)'
;MVESDCYEHGDALRRMSDQVKGSHFDLFKSLIDLILAQEAQSDEKMYQFINEEFNTPSSQPLYTPKSVSTGTTPGLMNSSTSLTDVFPMLQRELEHLMYNDVPLLVERFIQQHHPDSSLLPEFIELDSLLHPYEELIKQKVDEISEDTTEVFVLDWITPLLESISADLKEKNPDSQHSRTWRFLPNTPLKGVVSKRKVDCVIMSQYIKDQYPISDVLVPAELKKQESDGIKAAGDLIKYVYEIFNAQPTRSYVVGFTLCGFSMQLWKFDRSGAIGSQAFNIKDSVENLKRFLSLIIIFLTSNKQVLGFDPTFFDIDGETSTPPPQKIQISTAPNPQELVICRLKFRARGICGRGTTCWEAHLLGDKDQKFLIKDSWQPTDRHSEGDMLRGVTKRGIPHVARYHHHQDVEAGSKTVKIDTYVREDLKFMDCQAFQLTSQPDQPGEPKNYFINRTHRRLILKDVGQPIWKVKTPVRLLEALEHCIEGHRALWLVRILHRDISVNNLMINDQADDPDRTSFLIDLDHAIDLSLVDDQTHHHARAGTKVFMSANVLAQEEEHNFVDDLESFFWVFIWICMLHPVKQRKNPSVVRWNQMDPEDLKHIKRGCLANPQHLTNQFTPLFKESAPLIDCVHKFAEIMRDPLVREEAYAATLYDRILKLFQQAQGKI
;
A
#
# COMPACT_ATOMS: atom_id res chain seq x y z
N MET A 1 -24.83 -18.39 -46.10
CA MET A 1 -24.82 -17.62 -44.84
C MET A 1 -24.85 -18.57 -43.65
N VAL A 2 -23.91 -19.52 -43.58
CA VAL A 2 -23.70 -20.40 -42.42
C VAL A 2 -22.19 -20.66 -42.39
N GLU A 3 -21.42 -19.67 -41.95
CA GLU A 3 -19.96 -19.80 -41.73
C GLU A 3 -19.36 -18.70 -40.84
N SER A 4 -20.16 -17.72 -40.37
CA SER A 4 -19.69 -16.67 -39.45
C SER A 4 -19.75 -17.06 -37.98
N ASP A 5 -20.58 -18.03 -37.60
CA ASP A 5 -20.82 -18.29 -36.17
C ASP A 5 -19.68 -19.11 -35.54
N CYS A 6 -18.96 -19.97 -36.27
CA CYS A 6 -17.94 -20.83 -35.63
C CYS A 6 -16.71 -20.10 -35.06
N TYR A 7 -16.47 -18.82 -35.38
CA TYR A 7 -15.28 -18.09 -34.92
C TYR A 7 -15.40 -17.50 -33.50
N GLU A 8 -16.57 -17.02 -33.08
CA GLU A 8 -16.76 -16.52 -31.71
C GLU A 8 -16.81 -17.64 -30.66
N HIS A 9 -17.21 -18.85 -31.08
CA HIS A 9 -17.46 -19.99 -30.19
C HIS A 9 -16.18 -20.68 -29.70
N GLY A 10 -15.05 -20.51 -30.40
CA GLY A 10 -13.75 -21.06 -29.99
C GLY A 10 -13.07 -20.28 -28.86
N ASP A 11 -13.43 -19.02 -28.68
CA ASP A 11 -12.71 -18.08 -27.81
C ASP A 11 -13.06 -18.28 -26.32
N ALA A 12 -14.31 -18.59 -26.00
CA ALA A 12 -14.74 -18.89 -24.62
C ALA A 12 -14.07 -20.17 -24.09
N LEU A 13 -14.07 -21.23 -24.90
CA LEU A 13 -13.46 -22.51 -24.54
C LEU A 13 -11.94 -22.41 -24.41
N ARG A 14 -11.29 -21.58 -25.26
CA ARG A 14 -9.86 -21.25 -25.12
C ARG A 14 -9.59 -20.52 -23.80
N ARG A 15 -10.36 -19.48 -23.47
CA ARG A 15 -10.24 -18.73 -22.20
C ARG A 15 -10.47 -19.61 -20.98
N MET A 16 -11.49 -20.48 -21.01
CA MET A 16 -11.70 -21.48 -19.96
C MET A 16 -10.47 -22.40 -19.82
N SER A 17 -9.90 -22.88 -20.93
CA SER A 17 -8.68 -23.69 -20.88
C SER A 17 -7.49 -22.94 -20.28
N ASP A 18 -7.37 -21.63 -20.52
CA ASP A 18 -6.28 -20.82 -19.98
C ASP A 18 -6.49 -20.49 -18.49
N GLN A 19 -7.73 -20.28 -18.05
CA GLN A 19 -8.06 -20.14 -16.62
C GLN A 19 -7.80 -21.43 -15.82
N VAL A 20 -8.05 -22.60 -16.42
CA VAL A 20 -7.71 -23.90 -15.81
C VAL A 20 -6.19 -24.07 -15.68
N LYS A 21 -5.42 -23.68 -16.70
CA LYS A 21 -3.94 -23.70 -16.61
C LYS A 21 -3.40 -22.73 -15.55
N GLY A 22 -4.08 -21.60 -15.35
CA GLY A 22 -3.79 -20.61 -14.30
C GLY A 22 -4.24 -21.01 -12.89
N SER A 23 -4.88 -22.17 -12.71
CA SER A 23 -5.47 -22.62 -11.44
C SER A 23 -6.55 -21.68 -10.86
N HIS A 24 -7.23 -20.90 -11.71
CA HIS A 24 -8.29 -19.97 -11.32
C HIS A 24 -9.67 -20.64 -11.31
N PHE A 25 -9.84 -21.62 -10.40
CA PHE A 25 -11.06 -22.44 -10.35
C PHE A 25 -12.30 -21.69 -9.83
N ASP A 26 -12.12 -20.57 -9.12
CA ASP A 26 -13.23 -19.77 -8.56
C ASP A 26 -14.14 -19.18 -9.65
N LEU A 27 -13.58 -18.89 -10.84
CA LEU A 27 -14.33 -18.36 -11.99
C LEU A 27 -15.32 -19.39 -12.55
N PHE A 28 -15.12 -20.67 -12.25
CA PHE A 28 -16.02 -21.74 -12.66
C PHE A 28 -17.13 -21.99 -11.65
N LYS A 29 -17.15 -21.28 -10.51
CA LYS A 29 -18.12 -21.54 -9.44
C LYS A 29 -19.56 -21.40 -9.92
N SER A 30 -19.88 -20.33 -10.64
CA SER A 30 -21.23 -20.13 -11.20
C SER A 30 -21.63 -21.24 -12.17
N LEU A 31 -20.67 -21.73 -12.98
CA LEU A 31 -20.89 -22.85 -13.92
C LEU A 31 -21.06 -24.19 -13.17
N ILE A 32 -20.27 -24.41 -12.11
CA ILE A 32 -20.35 -25.61 -11.27
C ILE A 32 -21.67 -25.61 -10.50
N ASP A 33 -22.07 -24.49 -9.92
CA ASP A 33 -23.35 -24.34 -9.20
C ASP A 33 -24.52 -24.60 -10.15
N LEU A 34 -24.45 -24.11 -11.41
CA LEU A 34 -25.45 -24.38 -12.45
C LEU A 34 -25.51 -25.88 -12.81
N ILE A 35 -24.37 -26.55 -12.97
CA ILE A 35 -24.30 -28.00 -13.26
C ILE A 35 -24.82 -28.82 -12.07
N LEU A 36 -24.51 -28.39 -10.84
CA LEU A 36 -24.89 -29.08 -9.61
C LEU A 36 -26.35 -28.85 -9.21
N ALA A 37 -27.02 -27.82 -9.74
CA ALA A 37 -28.42 -27.50 -9.46
C ALA A 37 -29.43 -28.56 -9.96
N GLN A 38 -28.99 -29.64 -10.64
CA GLN A 38 -29.80 -30.77 -11.15
C GLN A 38 -30.98 -30.40 -12.08
N GLU A 39 -31.07 -29.16 -12.56
CA GLU A 39 -31.99 -28.77 -13.63
C GLU A 39 -31.32 -29.01 -14.98
N ALA A 40 -31.87 -29.91 -15.81
CA ALA A 40 -31.37 -30.14 -17.16
C ALA A 40 -31.59 -28.88 -18.02
N GLN A 41 -30.54 -28.08 -18.20
CA GLN A 41 -30.52 -26.97 -19.15
C GLN A 41 -30.18 -27.48 -20.55
N SER A 42 -30.72 -26.86 -21.60
CA SER A 42 -30.37 -27.21 -22.99
C SER A 42 -28.94 -26.79 -23.31
N ASP A 43 -28.32 -27.48 -24.26
CA ASP A 43 -26.96 -27.15 -24.73
C ASP A 43 -26.86 -25.68 -25.13
N GLU A 44 -27.83 -25.12 -25.89
CA GLU A 44 -27.81 -23.69 -26.24
C GLU A 44 -27.80 -22.74 -25.03
N LYS A 45 -28.52 -23.07 -23.95
CA LYS A 45 -28.53 -22.24 -22.73
C LYS A 45 -27.22 -22.33 -21.97
N MET A 46 -26.64 -23.53 -21.90
CA MET A 46 -25.33 -23.73 -21.30
C MET A 46 -24.24 -22.97 -22.08
N TYR A 47 -24.33 -22.97 -23.41
CA TYR A 47 -23.43 -22.20 -24.27
C TYR A 47 -23.60 -20.69 -24.12
N GLN A 48 -24.83 -20.17 -24.08
CA GLN A 48 -25.07 -18.74 -23.84
C GLN A 48 -24.52 -18.30 -22.49
N PHE A 49 -24.75 -19.09 -21.44
CA PHE A 49 -24.21 -18.82 -20.11
C PHE A 49 -22.68 -18.77 -20.10
N ILE A 50 -22.02 -19.74 -20.74
CA ILE A 50 -20.55 -19.77 -20.89
C ILE A 50 -20.06 -18.55 -21.67
N ASN A 51 -20.77 -18.16 -22.74
CA ASN A 51 -20.37 -16.99 -23.54
C ASN A 51 -20.56 -15.68 -22.76
N GLU A 52 -21.61 -15.56 -21.96
CA GLU A 52 -21.85 -14.40 -21.10
C GLU A 52 -20.82 -14.29 -19.96
N GLU A 53 -20.46 -15.39 -19.32
CA GLU A 53 -19.49 -15.38 -18.23
C GLU A 53 -18.03 -15.20 -18.71
N PHE A 54 -17.65 -15.82 -19.84
CA PHE A 54 -16.25 -15.90 -20.26
C PHE A 54 -15.89 -15.05 -21.49
N ASN A 55 -16.88 -14.56 -22.25
CA ASN A 55 -16.66 -13.76 -23.46
C ASN A 55 -17.22 -12.33 -23.39
N THR A 56 -18.11 -11.99 -22.45
CA THR A 56 -18.52 -10.59 -22.27
C THR A 56 -17.30 -9.78 -21.83
N PRO A 57 -16.94 -8.69 -22.53
CA PRO A 57 -15.96 -7.76 -22.02
C PRO A 57 -16.50 -7.28 -20.68
N SER A 58 -15.74 -7.52 -19.61
CA SER A 58 -15.98 -6.85 -18.34
C SER A 58 -16.33 -5.39 -18.64
N SER A 59 -17.48 -4.92 -18.17
CA SER A 59 -17.83 -3.51 -18.22
C SER A 59 -16.91 -2.66 -17.33
N GLN A 60 -15.93 -3.28 -16.67
CA GLN A 60 -14.75 -2.58 -16.19
C GLN A 60 -13.80 -2.38 -17.37
N PRO A 61 -13.39 -1.13 -17.67
CA PRO A 61 -12.39 -0.91 -18.71
C PRO A 61 -11.20 -1.84 -18.47
N LEU A 62 -10.86 -2.64 -19.48
CA LEU A 62 -9.62 -3.42 -19.55
C LEU A 62 -8.49 -2.47 -19.17
N TYR A 63 -8.05 -2.60 -17.92
CA TYR A 63 -7.10 -1.70 -17.32
C TYR A 63 -5.80 -1.82 -18.09
N THR A 64 -5.38 -0.71 -18.70
CA THR A 64 -3.98 -0.51 -19.07
C THR A 64 -3.30 0.14 -17.87
N PRO A 65 -2.46 -0.59 -17.12
CA PRO A 65 -1.80 -0.02 -15.96
C PRO A 65 -0.83 1.08 -16.36
N LYS A 66 -1.19 2.35 -16.13
CA LYS A 66 -0.17 3.35 -15.81
C LYS A 66 0.35 3.02 -14.41
N SER A 67 1.18 1.98 -14.28
CA SER A 67 1.81 1.61 -13.01
C SER A 67 3.02 2.51 -12.72
N VAL A 68 2.85 3.81 -12.96
CA VAL A 68 3.86 4.81 -12.68
C VAL A 68 3.64 5.31 -11.28
N SER A 69 4.66 5.26 -10.44
CA SER A 69 4.69 6.01 -9.18
C SER A 69 4.89 7.50 -9.49
N THR A 70 3.92 8.14 -10.17
CA THR A 70 3.90 9.58 -10.43
C THR A 70 3.15 10.27 -9.31
N GLY A 71 3.83 11.08 -8.50
CA GLY A 71 3.17 12.07 -7.64
C GLY A 71 2.32 11.53 -6.48
N THR A 72 2.23 10.22 -6.27
CA THR A 72 1.60 9.63 -5.08
C THR A 72 2.56 9.74 -3.88
N THR A 73 2.03 9.88 -2.66
CA THR A 73 2.85 9.99 -1.44
C THR A 73 3.93 8.89 -1.24
N PRO A 74 3.77 7.64 -1.71
CA PRO A 74 4.82 6.63 -1.68
C PRO A 74 6.05 6.93 -2.56
N GLY A 75 5.89 7.74 -3.61
CA GLY A 75 6.93 8.07 -4.59
C GLY A 75 7.87 9.20 -4.16
N LEU A 76 7.63 9.84 -3.01
CA LEU A 76 8.52 10.88 -2.48
C LEU A 76 9.71 10.26 -1.75
N MET A 77 10.76 10.01 -2.52
CA MET A 77 12.00 9.44 -1.99
C MET A 77 12.80 10.39 -1.09
N ASN A 78 12.49 11.70 -1.02
CA ASN A 78 13.32 12.66 -0.28
C ASN A 78 12.71 14.03 0.05
N SER A 79 11.39 14.25 -0.08
CA SER A 79 10.82 15.55 0.31
C SER A 79 10.67 15.67 1.82
N SER A 80 10.63 16.93 2.26
CA SER A 80 10.12 17.34 3.57
C SER A 80 8.98 16.44 4.05
N THR A 81 9.12 15.96 5.29
CA THR A 81 8.07 15.21 5.99
C THR A 81 6.96 16.14 6.51
N SER A 82 7.01 17.43 6.15
CA SER A 82 5.96 18.38 6.50
C SER A 82 4.69 18.06 5.72
N LEU A 83 3.59 17.87 6.45
CA LEU A 83 2.27 17.67 5.86
C LEU A 83 1.83 18.80 4.92
N THR A 84 2.38 20.01 5.04
CA THR A 84 2.10 21.12 4.10
C THR A 84 2.46 20.77 2.67
N ASP A 85 3.53 20.00 2.49
CA ASP A 85 4.07 19.65 1.18
C ASP A 85 3.42 18.37 0.64
N VAL A 86 2.87 17.55 1.55
CA VAL A 86 2.27 16.24 1.29
C VAL A 86 0.76 16.32 1.06
N PHE A 87 0.06 17.26 1.71
CA PHE A 87 -1.40 17.32 1.68
C PHE A 87 -2.01 17.53 0.27
N PRO A 88 -1.47 18.40 -0.60
CA PRO A 88 -1.97 18.51 -1.97
C PRO A 88 -1.84 17.20 -2.76
N MET A 89 -0.83 16.39 -2.45
CA MET A 89 -0.63 15.07 -3.07
C MET A 89 -1.62 14.05 -2.52
N LEU A 90 -1.90 14.07 -1.22
CA LEU A 90 -2.93 13.24 -0.60
C LEU A 90 -4.34 13.55 -1.13
N GLN A 91 -4.65 14.82 -1.35
CA GLN A 91 -5.92 15.20 -1.97
C GLN A 91 -6.03 14.61 -3.38
N ARG A 92 -5.00 14.76 -4.21
CA ARG A 92 -4.95 14.14 -5.55
C ARG A 92 -5.00 12.61 -5.52
N GLU A 93 -4.40 12.00 -4.50
CA GLU A 93 -4.41 10.55 -4.30
C GLU A 93 -5.79 10.00 -3.97
N LEU A 94 -6.63 10.78 -3.27
CA LEU A 94 -7.99 10.41 -2.87
C LEU A 94 -9.09 10.98 -3.79
N GLU A 95 -8.75 11.93 -4.65
CA GLU A 95 -9.69 12.51 -5.61
C GLU A 95 -10.34 11.40 -6.44
N HIS A 96 -11.68 11.42 -6.55
CA HIS A 96 -12.52 10.40 -7.18
C HIS A 96 -12.50 9.00 -6.51
N LEU A 97 -11.85 8.83 -5.35
CA LEU A 97 -11.80 7.55 -4.61
C LEU A 97 -12.56 7.58 -3.27
N MET A 98 -13.22 8.69 -2.97
CA MET A 98 -14.07 8.83 -1.80
C MET A 98 -15.54 8.79 -2.23
N TYR A 99 -16.37 8.02 -1.54
CA TYR A 99 -17.80 7.88 -1.83
C TYR A 99 -18.60 8.30 -0.62
N ASN A 100 -19.57 9.20 -0.81
CA ASN A 100 -20.41 9.70 0.26
C ASN A 100 -21.77 9.01 0.29
N ASP A 101 -22.51 9.16 1.39
CA ASP A 101 -23.90 8.72 1.51
C ASP A 101 -24.09 7.22 1.25
N VAL A 102 -23.07 6.42 1.62
CA VAL A 102 -23.12 4.96 1.48
C VAL A 102 -24.14 4.42 2.48
N PRO A 103 -25.23 3.78 2.00
CA PRO A 103 -26.29 3.29 2.86
C PRO A 103 -25.79 2.14 3.73
N LEU A 104 -26.38 1.97 4.91
CA LEU A 104 -26.12 0.87 5.85
C LEU A 104 -24.69 0.82 6.43
N LEU A 105 -23.79 1.77 6.12
CA LEU A 105 -22.42 1.71 6.63
C LEU A 105 -22.36 1.72 8.16
N VAL A 106 -23.17 2.55 8.81
CA VAL A 106 -23.24 2.62 10.28
C VAL A 106 -23.87 1.35 10.86
N GLU A 107 -24.97 0.89 10.27
CA GLU A 107 -25.69 -0.31 10.71
C GLU A 107 -24.82 -1.56 10.60
N ARG A 108 -24.10 -1.73 9.48
CA ARG A 108 -23.13 -2.82 9.30
C ARG A 108 -22.00 -2.74 10.30
N PHE A 109 -21.49 -1.54 10.57
CA PHE A 109 -20.46 -1.38 11.58
C PHE A 109 -20.99 -1.69 12.99
N ILE A 110 -22.23 -1.33 13.31
CA ILE A 110 -22.86 -1.66 14.59
C ILE A 110 -23.02 -3.18 14.77
N GLN A 111 -23.35 -3.90 13.69
CA GLN A 111 -23.45 -5.36 13.69
C GLN A 111 -22.12 -6.09 13.98
N GLN A 112 -20.98 -5.39 13.93
CA GLN A 112 -19.69 -5.94 14.35
C GLN A 112 -19.57 -6.10 15.86
N HIS A 113 -20.54 -5.63 16.66
CA HIS A 113 -20.66 -5.94 18.08
C HIS A 113 -21.22 -7.36 18.27
N HIS A 114 -20.34 -8.33 18.48
CA HIS A 114 -20.67 -9.76 18.63
C HIS A 114 -19.76 -10.39 19.70
N PRO A 115 -20.14 -11.54 20.31
CA PRO A 115 -19.30 -12.23 21.29
C PRO A 115 -17.82 -12.38 20.92
N ASP A 116 -17.50 -12.72 19.67
CA ASP A 116 -16.11 -12.97 19.23
C ASP A 116 -15.27 -11.68 19.07
N SER A 117 -15.94 -10.53 18.98
CA SER A 117 -15.29 -9.24 18.79
C SER A 117 -15.27 -8.37 20.04
N SER A 118 -16.04 -8.72 21.07
CA SER A 118 -16.11 -7.97 22.32
C SER A 118 -14.88 -8.21 23.19
N LEU A 119 -14.35 -7.13 23.78
CA LEU A 119 -13.31 -7.15 24.80
C LEU A 119 -13.89 -7.20 26.23
N LEU A 120 -15.21 -7.14 26.38
CA LEU A 120 -15.85 -7.30 27.68
C LEU A 120 -15.73 -8.77 28.14
N PRO A 121 -15.48 -9.04 29.45
CA PRO A 121 -15.38 -10.40 29.97
C PRO A 121 -16.62 -11.25 29.70
N GLU A 122 -17.80 -10.62 29.77
CA GLU A 122 -19.08 -11.19 29.36
C GLU A 122 -19.66 -10.32 28.24
N PHE A 123 -20.18 -10.97 27.19
CA PHE A 123 -20.83 -10.24 26.10
C PHE A 123 -22.15 -9.63 26.59
N ILE A 124 -22.34 -8.33 26.32
CA ILE A 124 -23.55 -7.58 26.67
C ILE A 124 -24.06 -6.89 25.41
N GLU A 125 -25.33 -7.11 25.09
CA GLU A 125 -26.02 -6.43 23.99
C GLU A 125 -25.99 -4.89 24.15
N LEU A 126 -25.94 -4.17 23.04
CA LEU A 126 -25.85 -2.69 23.04
C LEU A 126 -27.02 -2.03 23.76
N ASP A 127 -28.24 -2.52 23.54
CA ASP A 127 -29.44 -2.00 24.22
C ASP A 127 -29.33 -2.14 25.74
N SER A 128 -28.77 -3.26 26.21
CA SER A 128 -28.53 -3.50 27.65
C SER A 128 -27.42 -2.58 28.20
N LEU A 129 -26.40 -2.26 27.39
CA LEU A 129 -25.36 -1.30 27.77
C LEU A 129 -25.88 0.14 27.84
N LEU A 130 -26.86 0.50 26.99
CA LEU A 130 -27.44 1.83 26.93
C LEU A 130 -28.62 2.04 27.89
N HIS A 131 -29.29 0.98 28.31
CA HIS A 131 -30.47 1.04 29.19
C HIS A 131 -30.25 1.89 30.46
N PRO A 132 -29.10 1.81 31.19
CA PRO A 132 -28.85 2.66 32.36
C PRO A 132 -28.87 4.17 32.07
N TYR A 133 -28.65 4.58 30.83
CA TYR A 133 -28.56 5.98 30.42
C TYR A 133 -29.83 6.48 29.72
N GLU A 134 -30.88 5.68 29.62
CA GLU A 134 -32.05 5.99 28.79
C GLU A 134 -32.73 7.33 29.16
N GLU A 135 -32.86 7.62 30.45
CA GLU A 135 -33.41 8.90 30.91
C GLU A 135 -32.47 10.08 30.63
N LEU A 136 -31.16 9.89 30.76
CA LEU A 136 -30.16 10.92 30.45
C LEU A 136 -30.10 11.20 28.94
N ILE A 137 -30.26 10.18 28.11
CA ILE A 137 -30.35 10.29 26.65
C ILE A 137 -31.58 11.12 26.26
N LYS A 138 -32.75 10.83 26.85
CA LYS A 138 -33.97 11.63 26.61
C LYS A 138 -33.76 13.09 27.01
N GLN A 139 -33.23 13.33 28.21
CA GLN A 139 -32.92 14.68 28.68
C GLN A 139 -31.99 15.43 27.72
N LYS A 140 -30.92 14.76 27.24
CA LYS A 140 -29.95 15.35 26.31
C LYS A 140 -30.56 15.76 24.97
N VAL A 141 -31.48 14.95 24.44
CA VAL A 141 -32.21 15.25 23.19
C VAL A 141 -33.15 16.45 23.38
N ASP A 142 -33.82 16.53 24.53
CA ASP A 142 -34.78 17.60 24.84
C ASP A 142 -34.11 18.95 25.21
N GLU A 143 -32.79 18.98 25.47
CA GLU A 143 -32.04 20.21 25.76
C GLU A 143 -32.09 21.18 24.56
N ILE A 144 -32.78 22.31 24.68
CA ILE A 144 -32.84 23.34 23.63
C ILE A 144 -31.50 24.09 23.57
N SER A 145 -30.85 24.11 22.40
CA SER A 145 -29.71 24.99 22.14
C SER A 145 -29.56 25.25 20.65
N GLU A 146 -29.28 26.51 20.30
CA GLU A 146 -28.95 26.96 18.94
C GLU A 146 -27.43 27.02 18.71
N ASP A 147 -26.61 26.79 19.73
CA ASP A 147 -25.16 26.78 19.61
C ASP A 147 -24.69 25.44 19.03
N THR A 148 -24.02 25.50 17.88
CA THR A 148 -23.43 24.34 17.19
C THR A 148 -21.91 24.42 17.12
N THR A 149 -21.29 25.28 17.96
CA THR A 149 -19.82 25.38 18.02
C THR A 149 -19.20 24.08 18.51
N GLU A 150 -17.98 23.80 18.04
CA GLU A 150 -17.21 22.60 18.41
C GLU A 150 -17.14 22.43 19.94
N VAL A 151 -16.83 23.51 20.67
CA VAL A 151 -16.76 23.53 22.14
C VAL A 151 -18.12 23.18 22.77
N PHE A 152 -19.20 23.80 22.31
CA PHE A 152 -20.53 23.53 22.86
C PHE A 152 -20.97 22.08 22.64
N VAL A 153 -20.82 21.56 21.43
CA VAL A 153 -21.20 20.18 21.10
C VAL A 153 -20.42 19.19 21.96
N LEU A 154 -19.14 19.45 22.20
CA LEU A 154 -18.29 18.63 23.06
C LEU A 154 -18.67 18.71 24.53
N ASP A 155 -18.90 19.90 25.06
CA ASP A 155 -19.37 20.09 26.44
C ASP A 155 -20.74 19.42 26.66
N TRP A 156 -21.58 19.40 25.62
CA TRP A 156 -22.89 18.74 25.64
C TRP A 156 -22.79 17.22 25.74
N ILE A 157 -21.93 16.57 24.94
CA ILE A 157 -21.86 15.09 24.85
C ILE A 157 -20.85 14.44 25.80
N THR A 158 -19.75 15.14 26.12
CA THR A 158 -18.61 14.55 26.87
C THR A 158 -19.00 13.97 28.23
N PRO A 159 -19.83 14.63 29.08
CA PRO A 159 -20.20 14.07 30.38
C PRO A 159 -20.89 12.70 30.28
N LEU A 160 -21.75 12.52 29.26
CA LEU A 160 -22.41 11.25 29.01
C LEU A 160 -21.41 10.17 28.56
N LEU A 161 -20.50 10.51 27.64
CA LEU A 161 -19.46 9.59 27.17
C LEU A 161 -18.46 9.19 28.26
N GLU A 162 -18.14 10.12 29.17
CA GLU A 162 -17.28 9.85 30.32
C GLU A 162 -17.96 8.91 31.33
N SER A 163 -19.26 9.08 31.58
CA SER A 163 -20.03 8.15 32.41
C SER A 163 -20.05 6.75 31.80
N ILE A 164 -20.34 6.63 30.50
CA ILE A 164 -20.31 5.34 29.78
C ILE A 164 -18.92 4.72 29.85
N SER A 165 -17.87 5.52 29.60
CA SER A 165 -16.49 5.04 29.64
C SER A 165 -16.06 4.57 31.03
N ALA A 166 -16.57 5.18 32.11
CA ALA A 166 -16.29 4.78 33.48
C ALA A 166 -16.93 3.42 33.78
N ASP A 167 -18.21 3.25 33.48
CA ASP A 167 -18.93 2.00 33.73
C ASP A 167 -18.37 0.84 32.90
N LEU A 168 -17.95 1.10 31.65
CA LEU A 168 -17.28 0.09 30.82
C LEU A 168 -15.92 -0.33 31.40
N LYS A 169 -15.18 0.58 32.04
CA LYS A 169 -13.91 0.26 32.72
C LYS A 169 -14.14 -0.57 33.97
N GLU A 170 -15.19 -0.31 34.74
CA GLU A 170 -15.54 -1.16 35.89
C GLU A 170 -15.90 -2.58 35.46
N LYS A 171 -16.59 -2.73 34.32
CA LYS A 171 -16.94 -4.03 33.73
C LYS A 171 -15.76 -4.76 33.09
N ASN A 172 -14.66 -4.07 32.77
CA ASN A 172 -13.45 -4.66 32.18
C ASN A 172 -12.20 -4.23 32.95
N PRO A 173 -11.85 -4.93 34.06
CA PRO A 173 -10.71 -4.59 34.90
C PRO A 173 -9.35 -4.86 34.23
N ASP A 174 -9.31 -5.54 33.07
CA ASP A 174 -8.07 -5.83 32.36
C ASP A 174 -7.52 -4.59 31.64
N SER A 175 -6.52 -3.97 32.27
CA SER A 175 -5.95 -2.68 31.82
C SER A 175 -5.26 -2.73 30.44
N GLN A 176 -4.90 -3.93 29.95
CA GLN A 176 -4.13 -4.09 28.72
C GLN A 176 -4.87 -3.62 27.47
N HIS A 177 -6.20 -3.61 27.50
CA HIS A 177 -7.05 -3.21 26.37
C HIS A 177 -7.95 -2.01 26.68
N SER A 178 -7.69 -1.31 27.79
CA SER A 178 -8.47 -0.13 28.17
C SER A 178 -8.37 0.97 27.13
N ARG A 179 -9.54 1.50 26.75
CA ARG A 179 -9.69 2.61 25.80
C ARG A 179 -10.45 3.75 26.45
N THR A 180 -10.28 4.94 25.89
CA THR A 180 -10.97 6.10 26.42
C THR A 180 -11.21 7.14 25.34
N TRP A 181 -12.38 7.78 25.42
CA TRP A 181 -12.68 9.03 24.74
C TRP A 181 -11.84 10.16 25.31
N ARG A 182 -11.30 11.01 24.45
CA ARG A 182 -10.60 12.23 24.85
C ARG A 182 -10.98 13.40 23.98
N PHE A 183 -11.30 14.49 24.66
CA PHE A 183 -11.35 15.82 24.09
C PHE A 183 -9.97 16.46 24.29
N LEU A 184 -9.28 16.80 23.20
CA LEU A 184 -7.90 17.30 23.23
C LEU A 184 -7.74 18.65 22.52
N PRO A 185 -8.62 19.64 22.81
CA PRO A 185 -8.57 20.92 22.14
C PRO A 185 -7.19 21.52 22.42
N ASN A 186 -6.47 21.84 21.36
CA ASN A 186 -5.15 22.47 21.46
C ASN A 186 -3.97 21.61 21.94
N THR A 187 -4.13 20.29 22.13
CA THR A 187 -3.01 19.42 22.56
C THR A 187 -2.30 18.79 21.35
N PRO A 188 -0.98 19.00 21.19
CA PRO A 188 -0.24 18.40 20.10
C PRO A 188 -0.04 16.90 20.29
N LEU A 189 -0.38 16.08 19.29
CA LEU A 189 -0.01 14.67 19.27
C LEU A 189 1.51 14.48 19.19
N LYS A 190 2.04 13.50 19.94
CA LYS A 190 3.45 13.09 19.83
C LYS A 190 3.63 12.08 18.69
N GLY A 191 4.83 12.05 18.11
CA GLY A 191 5.17 11.16 16.98
C GLY A 191 4.75 11.69 15.61
N VAL A 192 4.12 12.87 15.55
CA VAL A 192 3.78 13.58 14.31
C VAL A 192 4.76 14.73 14.10
N VAL A 193 5.22 14.94 12.86
CA VAL A 193 6.21 15.99 12.54
C VAL A 193 5.64 17.39 12.73
N SER A 194 4.34 17.59 12.48
CA SER A 194 3.64 18.86 12.69
C SER A 194 2.88 18.90 14.03
N LYS A 195 2.88 20.06 14.71
CA LYS A 195 2.03 20.32 15.90
C LYS A 195 0.55 20.29 15.51
N ARG A 196 -0.09 19.12 15.55
CA ARG A 196 -1.51 18.93 15.23
C ARG A 196 -2.34 18.80 16.50
N LYS A 197 -3.46 19.50 16.52
CA LYS A 197 -4.42 19.52 17.62
C LYS A 197 -5.63 18.71 17.14
N VAL A 198 -5.89 17.56 17.74
CA VAL A 198 -7.11 16.80 17.42
C VAL A 198 -8.22 17.28 18.31
N ASP A 199 -9.42 17.44 17.76
CA ASP A 199 -10.58 17.81 18.55
C ASP A 199 -10.96 16.65 19.47
N CYS A 200 -11.15 15.46 18.89
CA CYS A 200 -11.47 14.27 19.65
C CYS A 200 -10.79 13.00 19.12
N VAL A 201 -10.40 12.10 20.04
CA VAL A 201 -9.86 10.78 19.73
C VAL A 201 -10.35 9.71 20.68
N ILE A 202 -10.41 8.47 20.19
CA ILE A 202 -10.43 7.27 21.02
C ILE A 202 -9.04 6.66 21.01
N MET A 203 -8.47 6.40 22.18
CA MET A 203 -7.07 5.94 22.32
C MET A 203 -6.93 4.62 23.07
N SER A 204 -5.94 3.80 22.71
CA SER A 204 -5.48 2.63 23.47
C SER A 204 -4.43 3.01 24.50
N GLN A 205 -4.49 2.42 25.70
CA GLN A 205 -3.46 2.55 26.75
C GLN A 205 -3.22 3.98 27.26
N TYR A 206 -3.32 4.12 28.59
CA TYR A 206 -3.28 5.42 29.24
C TYR A 206 -1.90 5.69 29.86
N ILE A 207 -1.09 6.51 29.20
CA ILE A 207 0.01 7.24 29.85
C ILE A 207 -0.32 8.73 29.77
N LYS A 208 -0.64 9.31 30.94
CA LYS A 208 -1.02 10.72 31.07
C LYS A 208 -0.01 11.64 30.37
N ASP A 209 -0.51 12.61 29.61
CA ASP A 209 0.27 13.69 28.97
C ASP A 209 1.25 13.27 27.86
N GLN A 210 1.07 12.08 27.25
CA GLN A 210 1.91 11.63 26.14
C GLN A 210 1.25 11.61 24.76
N TYR A 211 -0.03 11.28 24.64
CA TYR A 211 -0.83 11.31 23.40
C TYR A 211 -0.06 10.96 22.10
N PRO A 212 0.59 9.78 22.00
CA PRO A 212 1.28 9.40 20.77
C PRO A 212 0.27 8.99 19.70
N ILE A 213 0.54 9.33 18.44
CA ILE A 213 -0.30 8.95 17.30
C ILE A 213 -0.45 7.43 17.15
N SER A 214 0.53 6.65 17.63
CA SER A 214 0.47 5.18 17.67
C SER A 214 -0.69 4.63 18.50
N ASP A 215 -1.22 5.44 19.43
CA ASP A 215 -2.28 5.03 20.36
C ASP A 215 -3.65 5.52 19.91
N VAL A 216 -3.73 6.37 18.88
CA VAL A 216 -5.01 6.87 18.33
C VAL A 216 -5.68 5.77 17.54
N LEU A 217 -6.81 5.27 18.05
CA LEU A 217 -7.56 4.17 17.47
C LEU A 217 -8.62 4.63 16.47
N VAL A 218 -9.36 5.69 16.84
CA VAL A 218 -10.43 6.30 16.03
C VAL A 218 -10.28 7.82 16.13
N PRO A 219 -9.86 8.50 15.06
CA PRO A 219 -9.84 9.96 15.01
C PRO A 219 -11.24 10.52 14.76
N ALA A 220 -11.52 11.69 15.32
CA ALA A 220 -12.72 12.44 15.06
C ALA A 220 -12.41 13.91 14.78
N GLU A 221 -13.10 14.48 13.79
CA GLU A 221 -12.96 15.88 13.41
C GLU A 221 -14.27 16.62 13.63
N LEU A 222 -14.21 17.76 14.30
CA LEU A 222 -15.38 18.56 14.60
C LEU A 222 -15.36 19.86 13.80
N LYS A 223 -16.53 20.30 13.35
CA LYS A 223 -16.73 21.63 12.72
C LYS A 223 -18.03 22.24 13.18
N LYS A 224 -18.16 23.55 13.01
CA LYS A 224 -19.32 24.31 13.50
C LYS A 224 -20.59 24.08 12.69
N GLN A 225 -20.50 24.04 11.36
CA GLN A 225 -21.67 24.04 10.48
C GLN A 225 -21.75 22.74 9.68
N GLU A 226 -22.95 22.24 9.40
CA GLU A 226 -23.14 21.05 8.55
C GLU A 226 -22.50 21.22 7.15
N SER A 227 -22.51 22.44 6.62
CA SER A 227 -21.83 22.79 5.36
C SER A 227 -20.31 22.62 5.39
N ASP A 228 -19.70 22.47 6.57
CA ASP A 228 -18.26 22.25 6.72
C ASP A 228 -17.83 20.79 6.49
N GLY A 229 -18.75 19.87 6.13
CA GLY A 229 -18.46 18.44 5.95
C GLY A 229 -17.24 18.15 5.06
N ILE A 230 -17.08 18.87 3.94
CA ILE A 230 -15.90 18.74 3.05
C ILE A 230 -14.61 19.10 3.78
N LYS A 231 -14.63 20.18 4.56
CA LYS A 231 -13.48 20.63 5.34
C LYS A 231 -13.17 19.64 6.47
N ALA A 232 -14.19 19.12 7.15
CA ALA A 232 -14.04 18.11 8.19
C ALA A 232 -13.41 16.83 7.65
N ALA A 233 -13.89 16.30 6.53
CA ALA A 233 -13.30 15.13 5.88
C ALA A 233 -11.86 15.39 5.43
N GLY A 234 -11.58 16.58 4.87
CA GLY A 234 -10.24 17.02 4.50
C GLY A 234 -9.25 17.11 5.67
N ASP A 235 -9.71 17.53 6.84
CA ASP A 235 -8.91 17.54 8.08
C ASP A 235 -8.74 16.11 8.64
N LEU A 236 -9.79 15.28 8.59
CA LEU A 236 -9.76 13.87 9.01
C LEU A 236 -8.72 13.04 8.22
N ILE A 237 -8.63 13.25 6.90
CA ILE A 237 -7.63 12.60 6.02
C ILE A 237 -6.19 12.79 6.53
N LYS A 238 -5.88 13.97 7.09
CA LYS A 238 -4.54 14.27 7.61
C LYS A 238 -4.20 13.35 8.78
N TYR A 239 -5.16 13.04 9.65
CA TYR A 239 -4.97 12.10 10.75
C TYR A 239 -4.87 10.67 10.26
N VAL A 240 -5.73 10.27 9.32
CA VAL A 240 -5.71 8.93 8.72
C VAL A 240 -4.34 8.64 8.10
N TYR A 241 -3.75 9.60 7.37
CA TYR A 241 -2.41 9.46 6.82
C TYR A 241 -1.35 9.20 7.90
N GLU A 242 -1.37 9.95 9.00
CA GLU A 242 -0.42 9.77 10.11
C GLU A 242 -0.66 8.44 10.85
N ILE A 243 -1.91 8.04 11.03
CA ILE A 243 -2.29 6.75 11.64
C ILE A 243 -1.77 5.60 10.79
N PHE A 244 -1.98 5.61 9.46
CA PHE A 244 -1.40 4.57 8.60
C PHE A 244 0.12 4.55 8.67
N ASN A 245 0.81 5.67 8.91
CA ASN A 245 2.27 5.65 9.07
C ASN A 245 2.70 5.09 10.43
N ALA A 246 1.96 5.41 11.50
CA ALA A 246 2.30 5.02 12.87
C ALA A 246 1.83 3.61 13.26
N GLN A 247 0.78 3.10 12.62
CA GLN A 247 0.16 1.80 12.89
C GLN A 247 0.26 0.92 11.64
N PRO A 248 1.42 0.26 11.41
CA PRO A 248 1.70 -0.44 10.16
C PRO A 248 0.78 -1.64 9.89
N THR A 249 0.16 -2.21 10.92
CA THR A 249 -0.74 -3.37 10.80
C THR A 249 -2.19 -3.00 10.48
N ARG A 250 -2.51 -1.72 10.21
CA ARG A 250 -3.86 -1.30 9.78
C ARG A 250 -4.16 -1.71 8.34
N SER A 251 -5.25 -2.46 8.18
CA SER A 251 -5.93 -2.72 6.91
C SER A 251 -6.84 -1.56 6.50
N TYR A 252 -7.54 -0.96 7.48
CA TYR A 252 -8.36 0.24 7.30
C TYR A 252 -8.36 1.10 8.57
N VAL A 253 -8.76 2.36 8.44
CA VAL A 253 -8.95 3.29 9.56
C VAL A 253 -10.40 3.74 9.55
N VAL A 254 -11.10 3.53 10.66
CA VAL A 254 -12.41 4.16 10.91
C VAL A 254 -12.21 5.47 11.66
N GLY A 255 -13.00 6.47 11.30
CA GLY A 255 -13.06 7.77 11.96
C GLY A 255 -14.45 8.37 11.72
N PHE A 256 -14.74 9.51 12.32
CA PHE A 256 -16.01 10.18 12.05
C PHE A 256 -15.86 11.70 12.08
N THR A 257 -16.76 12.37 11.39
CA THR A 257 -16.89 13.83 11.44
C THR A 257 -18.16 14.20 12.18
N LEU A 258 -18.10 15.28 12.96
CA LEU A 258 -19.27 15.84 13.65
C LEU A 258 -19.34 17.34 13.35
N CYS A 259 -20.23 17.71 12.43
CA CYS A 259 -20.42 19.06 11.93
C CYS A 259 -21.70 19.64 12.54
N GLY A 260 -21.56 20.48 13.56
CA GLY A 260 -22.66 20.76 14.49
C GLY A 260 -23.08 19.47 15.20
N PHE A 261 -24.35 19.08 15.06
CA PHE A 261 -24.85 17.79 15.55
C PHE A 261 -24.93 16.72 14.45
N SER A 262 -24.58 17.05 13.20
CA SER A 262 -24.59 16.11 12.09
C SER A 262 -23.35 15.22 12.10
N MET A 263 -23.54 13.94 12.31
CA MET A 263 -22.50 12.93 12.39
C MET A 263 -22.40 12.15 11.09
N GLN A 264 -21.18 11.86 10.67
CA GLN A 264 -20.89 10.97 9.55
C GLN A 264 -19.73 10.04 9.86
N LEU A 265 -19.94 8.73 9.68
CA LEU A 265 -18.91 7.70 9.84
C LEU A 265 -18.10 7.56 8.55
N TRP A 266 -16.78 7.45 8.68
CA TRP A 266 -15.85 7.28 7.57
C TRP A 266 -15.00 6.02 7.77
N LYS A 267 -14.83 5.23 6.70
CA LYS A 267 -13.90 4.09 6.64
C LYS A 267 -12.91 4.31 5.50
N PHE A 268 -11.63 4.48 5.84
CA PHE A 268 -10.53 4.70 4.91
C PHE A 268 -9.71 3.42 4.73
N ASP A 269 -9.41 3.05 3.49
CA ASP A 269 -8.67 1.84 3.14
C ASP A 269 -7.62 2.12 2.06
N ARG A 270 -7.01 1.06 1.53
CA ARG A 270 -5.94 1.15 0.53
C ARG A 270 -6.40 1.44 -0.90
N SER A 271 -7.70 1.68 -1.10
CA SER A 271 -8.31 2.07 -2.37
C SER A 271 -9.28 3.24 -2.23
N GLY A 272 -9.21 4.00 -1.14
CA GLY A 272 -9.96 5.24 -0.96
C GLY A 272 -10.70 5.29 0.37
N ALA A 273 -11.91 5.86 0.35
CA ALA A 273 -12.77 5.91 1.53
C ALA A 273 -14.25 5.79 1.19
N ILE A 274 -15.03 5.33 2.17
CA ILE A 274 -16.49 5.38 2.13
C ILE A 274 -17.01 6.13 3.36
N GLY A 275 -17.94 7.05 3.14
CA GLY A 275 -18.65 7.82 4.15
C GLY A 275 -20.10 7.39 4.24
N SER A 276 -20.64 7.30 5.46
CA SER A 276 -22.05 6.94 5.68
C SER A 276 -22.98 8.04 5.21
N GLN A 277 -24.28 7.77 5.18
CA GLN A 277 -25.27 8.85 5.26
C GLN A 277 -25.05 9.64 6.56
N ALA A 278 -25.12 10.96 6.46
CA ALA A 278 -25.05 11.83 7.63
C ALA A 278 -26.39 11.81 8.40
N PHE A 279 -26.34 11.85 9.72
CA PHE A 279 -27.54 11.97 10.55
C PHE A 279 -27.26 12.90 11.74
N ASN A 280 -28.26 13.69 12.11
CA ASN A 280 -28.13 14.58 13.26
C ASN A 280 -28.43 13.82 14.56
N ILE A 281 -27.44 13.78 15.45
CA ILE A 281 -27.50 13.00 16.70
C ILE A 281 -28.53 13.53 17.71
N LYS A 282 -29.04 14.75 17.52
CA LYS A 282 -30.01 15.41 18.40
C LYS A 282 -31.45 15.31 17.89
N ASP A 283 -31.67 14.92 16.64
CA ASP A 283 -33.02 14.87 16.05
C ASP A 283 -33.94 13.86 16.77
N SER A 284 -33.38 12.81 17.36
CA SER A 284 -34.16 11.80 18.08
C SER A 284 -33.32 11.02 19.08
N VAL A 285 -34.01 10.39 20.05
CA VAL A 285 -33.41 9.40 20.97
C VAL A 285 -32.75 8.27 20.20
N GLU A 286 -33.32 7.83 19.08
CA GLU A 286 -32.77 6.75 18.26
C GLU A 286 -31.44 7.16 17.60
N ASN A 287 -31.36 8.40 17.09
CA ASN A 287 -30.11 8.90 16.51
C ASN A 287 -29.01 9.04 17.58
N LEU A 288 -29.35 9.51 18.79
CA LEU A 288 -28.39 9.57 19.89
C LEU A 288 -27.95 8.17 20.31
N LYS A 289 -28.87 7.21 20.48
CA LYS A 289 -28.55 5.79 20.77
C LYS A 289 -27.64 5.21 19.68
N ARG A 290 -27.92 5.47 18.40
CA ARG A 290 -27.11 5.04 17.25
C ARG A 290 -25.68 5.58 17.31
N PHE A 291 -25.51 6.86 17.66
CA PHE A 291 -24.17 7.43 17.88
C PHE A 291 -23.46 6.78 19.08
N LEU A 292 -24.15 6.62 20.22
CA LEU A 292 -23.57 6.02 21.43
C LEU A 292 -23.17 4.56 21.21
N SER A 293 -23.94 3.80 20.44
CA SER A 293 -23.61 2.44 20.02
C SER A 293 -22.27 2.38 19.29
N LEU A 294 -22.00 3.32 18.36
CA LEU A 294 -20.68 3.42 17.71
C LEU A 294 -19.57 3.70 18.73
N ILE A 295 -19.79 4.62 19.67
CA ILE A 295 -18.81 4.93 20.70
C ILE A 295 -18.51 3.70 21.58
N ILE A 296 -19.54 2.96 22.00
CA ILE A 296 -19.37 1.73 22.78
C ILE A 296 -18.51 0.74 21.99
N ILE A 297 -18.84 0.47 20.72
CA ILE A 297 -18.06 -0.43 19.85
C ILE A 297 -16.60 0.00 19.75
N PHE A 298 -16.34 1.29 19.56
CA PHE A 298 -14.97 1.79 19.52
C PHE A 298 -14.21 1.56 20.83
N LEU A 299 -14.91 1.63 21.97
CA LEU A 299 -14.33 1.42 23.30
C LEU A 299 -14.20 -0.07 23.65
N THR A 300 -15.04 -0.95 23.13
CA THR A 300 -15.16 -2.34 23.59
C THR A 300 -14.83 -3.41 22.56
N SER A 301 -14.69 -3.10 21.27
CA SER A 301 -14.40 -4.15 20.26
C SER A 301 -12.90 -4.44 20.15
N ASN A 302 -12.52 -5.63 19.71
CA ASN A 302 -11.12 -6.02 19.51
C ASN A 302 -10.44 -5.16 18.42
N LYS A 303 -9.11 -5.29 18.27
CA LYS A 303 -8.36 -4.53 17.27
C LYS A 303 -8.80 -4.86 15.83
N GLN A 304 -9.29 -6.07 15.58
CA GLN A 304 -9.75 -6.47 14.24
C GLN A 304 -10.94 -5.63 13.76
N VAL A 305 -11.95 -5.39 14.59
CA VAL A 305 -13.10 -4.51 14.24
C VAL A 305 -12.65 -3.09 13.90
N LEU A 306 -11.59 -2.62 14.56
CA LEU A 306 -11.01 -1.33 14.25
C LEU A 306 -10.12 -1.35 13.01
N GLY A 307 -9.92 -2.49 12.37
CA GLY A 307 -9.17 -2.60 11.11
C GLY A 307 -7.69 -2.88 11.26
N PHE A 308 -7.26 -3.45 12.39
CA PHE A 308 -5.94 -4.07 12.49
C PHE A 308 -5.96 -5.48 11.90
N ASP A 309 -4.85 -5.88 11.28
CA ASP A 309 -4.62 -7.22 10.78
C ASP A 309 -4.69 -8.25 11.92
N PRO A 310 -5.66 -9.19 11.90
CA PRO A 310 -5.85 -10.15 12.98
C PRO A 310 -4.81 -11.26 13.00
N THR A 311 -3.92 -11.33 12.00
CA THR A 311 -2.87 -12.37 11.91
C THR A 311 -1.60 -12.02 12.67
N PHE A 312 -1.54 -10.83 13.27
CA PHE A 312 -0.49 -10.43 14.21
C PHE A 312 -0.94 -10.74 15.64
N PHE A 313 -0.16 -11.58 16.32
CA PHE A 313 -0.42 -12.01 17.69
C PHE A 313 0.63 -11.44 18.62
N ASP A 314 0.22 -10.95 19.78
CA ASP A 314 1.16 -10.63 20.86
C ASP A 314 1.69 -11.95 21.45
N ILE A 315 2.97 -11.99 21.84
CA ILE A 315 3.58 -13.17 22.46
C ILE A 315 3.31 -13.14 23.97
N ASP A 316 2.53 -14.10 24.45
CA ASP A 316 2.16 -14.22 25.87
C ASP A 316 3.38 -14.39 26.78
N GLY A 317 3.33 -13.74 27.95
CA GLY A 317 4.35 -13.87 28.99
C GLY A 317 5.59 -12.99 28.82
N GLU A 318 5.69 -12.20 27.74
CA GLU A 318 6.73 -11.20 27.59
C GLU A 318 6.37 -9.87 28.26
N THR A 319 7.24 -9.37 29.14
CA THR A 319 7.04 -8.11 29.88
C THR A 319 7.46 -6.86 29.09
N SER A 320 7.85 -7.02 27.82
CA SER A 320 8.23 -5.90 26.96
C SER A 320 7.02 -5.04 26.64
N THR A 321 7.18 -3.71 26.60
CA THR A 321 6.12 -2.76 26.23
C THR A 321 6.54 -1.94 25.01
N PRO A 322 5.89 -2.10 23.84
CA PRO A 322 4.81 -3.05 23.56
C PRO A 322 5.30 -4.52 23.55
N PRO A 323 4.40 -5.50 23.76
CA PRO A 323 4.76 -6.91 23.68
C PRO A 323 5.27 -7.23 22.26
N PRO A 324 6.25 -8.13 22.12
CA PRO A 324 6.68 -8.56 20.80
C PRO A 324 5.54 -9.29 20.12
N GLN A 325 5.50 -9.14 18.81
CA GLN A 325 4.45 -9.72 17.98
C GLN A 325 5.02 -10.88 17.16
N LYS A 326 4.16 -11.85 16.85
CA LYS A 326 4.44 -12.92 15.90
C LYS A 326 3.34 -13.01 14.85
N ILE A 327 3.67 -13.65 13.74
CA ILE A 327 2.71 -14.08 12.73
C ILE A 327 2.83 -15.59 12.55
N GLN A 328 1.77 -16.22 12.09
CA GLN A 328 1.78 -17.62 11.66
C GLN A 328 1.61 -17.69 10.14
N ILE A 329 2.43 -18.51 9.49
CA ILE A 329 2.35 -18.78 8.05
C ILE A 329 2.00 -20.24 7.79
N SER A 330 1.19 -20.47 6.76
CA SER A 330 0.63 -21.78 6.43
C SER A 330 1.58 -22.59 5.54
N THR A 331 2.76 -22.95 6.06
CA THR A 331 3.68 -23.87 5.38
C THR A 331 3.23 -25.32 5.55
N ALA A 332 3.27 -26.13 4.50
CA ALA A 332 3.04 -27.58 4.59
C ALA A 332 4.36 -28.31 4.89
N PRO A 333 4.40 -29.35 5.75
CA PRO A 333 3.27 -29.97 6.45
C PRO A 333 2.87 -29.28 7.77
N ASN A 334 3.71 -28.39 8.31
CA ASN A 334 3.46 -27.72 9.60
C ASN A 334 3.54 -26.20 9.45
N PRO A 335 2.57 -25.45 10.02
CA PRO A 335 2.66 -23.99 10.09
C PRO A 335 3.95 -23.53 10.78
N GLN A 336 4.50 -22.40 10.34
CA GLN A 336 5.65 -21.76 10.95
C GLN A 336 5.24 -20.47 11.63
N GLU A 337 5.83 -20.17 12.78
CA GLU A 337 5.66 -18.90 13.46
C GLU A 337 6.90 -18.02 13.27
N LEU A 338 6.69 -16.77 12.87
CA LEU A 338 7.76 -15.77 12.75
C LEU A 338 7.57 -14.66 13.77
N VAL A 339 8.59 -14.45 14.60
CA VAL A 339 8.65 -13.35 15.56
C VAL A 339 9.14 -12.08 14.88
N ILE A 340 8.37 -11.00 15.00
CA ILE A 340 8.68 -9.70 14.43
C ILE A 340 9.79 -9.04 15.26
N CYS A 341 10.93 -8.77 14.64
CA CYS A 341 12.04 -8.08 15.29
C CYS A 341 11.87 -6.56 15.24
N ARG A 342 11.62 -6.02 14.03
CA ARG A 342 11.50 -4.58 13.80
C ARG A 342 10.91 -4.24 12.42
N LEU A 343 10.29 -3.07 12.33
CA LEU A 343 9.90 -2.46 11.06
C LEU A 343 11.15 -2.01 10.27
N LYS A 344 11.28 -2.45 9.03
CA LYS A 344 12.37 -2.12 8.11
C LYS A 344 11.97 -1.03 7.11
N PHE A 345 10.72 -1.07 6.65
CA PHE A 345 10.20 -0.13 5.66
C PHE A 345 8.68 0.00 5.79
N ARG A 346 8.17 1.21 5.55
CA ARG A 346 6.73 1.49 5.41
C ARG A 346 6.56 2.54 4.31
N ALA A 347 5.84 2.17 3.25
CA ALA A 347 5.40 3.12 2.24
C ALA A 347 4.39 4.09 2.88
N ARG A 348 4.57 5.38 2.64
CA ARG A 348 3.67 6.44 3.13
C ARG A 348 2.53 6.65 2.14
N GLY A 349 1.34 6.89 2.65
CA GLY A 349 0.14 7.13 1.85
C GLY A 349 -1.08 6.42 2.41
N ILE A 350 -2.24 6.77 1.88
CA ILE A 350 -3.52 6.16 2.22
C ILE A 350 -3.81 5.08 1.19
N CYS A 351 -3.89 5.44 -0.09
CA CYS A 351 -4.17 4.55 -1.21
C CYS A 351 -2.91 3.90 -1.78
N GLY A 352 -3.09 2.74 -2.43
CA GLY A 352 -2.04 2.00 -3.12
C GLY A 352 -1.56 0.77 -2.36
N ARG A 353 -0.33 0.32 -2.64
CA ARG A 353 0.18 -0.96 -2.09
C ARG A 353 0.37 -0.96 -0.58
N GLY A 354 0.56 0.20 0.07
CA GLY A 354 0.83 0.27 1.51
C GLY A 354 2.00 -0.60 1.96
N THR A 355 2.99 -0.84 1.09
CA THR A 355 4.04 -1.84 1.26
C THR A 355 4.75 -1.66 2.60
N THR A 356 4.81 -2.74 3.37
CA THR A 356 5.41 -2.75 4.70
C THR A 356 6.32 -3.94 4.85
N CYS A 357 7.54 -3.70 5.30
CA CYS A 357 8.52 -4.74 5.46
C CYS A 357 9.00 -4.83 6.90
N TRP A 358 9.03 -6.04 7.45
CA TRP A 358 9.54 -6.33 8.78
C TRP A 358 10.69 -7.32 8.69
N GLU A 359 11.67 -7.14 9.56
CA GLU A 359 12.67 -8.17 9.84
C GLU A 359 12.10 -9.10 10.91
N ALA A 360 12.17 -10.40 10.68
CA ALA A 360 11.65 -11.42 11.56
C ALA A 360 12.61 -12.61 11.69
N HIS A 361 12.34 -13.51 12.62
CA HIS A 361 13.04 -14.79 12.76
C HIS A 361 12.05 -15.90 13.10
N LEU A 362 12.41 -17.15 12.86
CA LEU A 362 11.54 -18.29 13.22
C LEU A 362 11.46 -18.43 14.74
N LEU A 363 10.27 -18.75 15.26
CA LEU A 363 10.14 -19.01 16.69
C LEU A 363 11.09 -20.16 17.11
N GLY A 364 11.98 -19.87 18.06
CA GLY A 364 13.01 -20.80 18.53
C GLY A 364 14.37 -20.70 17.83
N ASP A 365 14.47 -20.01 16.69
CA ASP A 365 15.72 -19.75 15.97
C ASP A 365 15.89 -18.26 15.70
N LYS A 366 16.72 -17.60 16.51
CA LYS A 366 17.00 -16.16 16.40
C LYS A 366 18.07 -15.84 15.36
N ASP A 367 18.84 -16.82 14.92
CA ASP A 367 19.98 -16.61 14.04
C ASP A 367 19.51 -16.49 12.59
N GLN A 368 18.51 -17.30 12.21
CA GLN A 368 17.91 -17.21 10.88
C GLN A 368 16.93 -16.03 10.77
N LYS A 369 17.32 -15.02 9.96
CA LYS A 369 16.47 -13.84 9.67
C LYS A 369 15.66 -14.02 8.40
N PHE A 370 14.48 -13.40 8.40
CA PHE A 370 13.55 -13.33 7.27
C PHE A 370 13.06 -11.90 7.08
N LEU A 371 12.66 -11.58 5.85
CA LEU A 371 11.91 -10.38 5.54
C LEU A 371 10.45 -10.76 5.31
N ILE A 372 9.54 -10.17 6.08
CA ILE A 372 8.10 -10.21 5.81
C ILE A 372 7.78 -8.94 5.01
N LYS A 373 7.13 -9.07 3.85
CA LYS A 373 6.61 -7.96 3.02
C LYS A 373 5.09 -8.12 2.92
N ASP A 374 4.35 -7.19 3.51
CA ASP A 374 2.91 -7.07 3.30
C ASP A 374 2.62 -5.98 2.28
N SER A 375 1.68 -6.24 1.38
CA SER A 375 1.24 -5.28 0.37
C SER A 375 -0.18 -5.53 -0.11
N TRP A 376 -0.87 -4.46 -0.51
CA TRP A 376 -2.22 -4.48 -1.08
C TRP A 376 -2.15 -4.52 -2.60
N GLN A 377 -2.32 -5.69 -3.17
CA GLN A 377 -2.16 -5.94 -4.60
C GLN A 377 -3.50 -5.98 -5.31
N PRO A 378 -3.62 -5.43 -6.54
CA PRO A 378 -4.81 -5.61 -7.35
C PRO A 378 -5.19 -7.09 -7.48
N THR A 379 -6.48 -7.40 -7.38
CA THR A 379 -6.98 -8.79 -7.33
C THR A 379 -6.66 -9.58 -8.61
N ASP A 380 -6.55 -8.87 -9.74
CA ASP A 380 -6.30 -9.38 -11.09
C ASP A 380 -4.81 -9.60 -11.42
N ARG A 381 -3.88 -9.22 -10.53
CA ARG A 381 -2.44 -9.39 -10.76
C ARG A 381 -1.91 -10.73 -10.26
N HIS A 382 -1.02 -11.31 -11.07
CA HIS A 382 -0.15 -12.42 -10.71
C HIS A 382 0.60 -12.15 -9.40
N SER A 383 0.81 -13.20 -8.60
CA SER A 383 1.54 -13.09 -7.33
C SER A 383 3.04 -12.97 -7.58
N GLU A 384 3.65 -11.88 -7.09
CA GLU A 384 5.12 -11.72 -7.00
C GLU A 384 5.78 -12.96 -6.38
N GLY A 385 5.12 -13.56 -5.39
CA GLY A 385 5.61 -14.74 -4.70
C GLY A 385 5.73 -15.96 -5.61
N ASP A 386 4.89 -16.11 -6.63
CA ASP A 386 5.00 -17.21 -7.61
C ASP A 386 6.25 -17.05 -8.48
N MET A 387 6.50 -15.82 -8.95
CA MET A 387 7.68 -15.51 -9.76
C MET A 387 8.97 -15.72 -8.94
N LEU A 388 9.03 -15.18 -7.72
CA LEU A 388 10.19 -15.37 -6.84
C LEU A 388 10.40 -16.83 -6.45
N ARG A 389 9.34 -17.62 -6.26
CA ARG A 389 9.43 -19.07 -6.05
C ARG A 389 10.09 -19.75 -7.26
N GLY A 390 9.70 -19.36 -8.48
CA GLY A 390 10.31 -19.87 -9.72
C GLY A 390 11.79 -19.48 -9.86
N VAL A 391 12.12 -18.22 -9.62
CA VAL A 391 13.50 -17.69 -9.62
C VAL A 391 14.37 -18.42 -8.59
N THR A 392 13.85 -18.64 -7.39
CA THR A 392 14.57 -19.33 -6.30
C THR A 392 14.84 -20.79 -6.64
N LYS A 393 13.85 -21.50 -7.20
CA LYS A 393 14.02 -22.90 -7.65
C LYS A 393 15.08 -23.05 -8.73
N ARG A 394 15.26 -22.03 -9.59
CA ARG A 394 16.28 -22.02 -10.65
C ARG A 394 17.67 -21.61 -10.14
N GLY A 395 17.81 -21.21 -8.87
CA GLY A 395 19.09 -20.82 -8.29
C GLY A 395 19.67 -19.54 -8.90
N ILE A 396 18.82 -18.59 -9.30
CA ILE A 396 19.27 -17.33 -9.89
C ILE A 396 20.14 -16.56 -8.88
N PRO A 397 21.37 -16.16 -9.25
CA PRO A 397 22.28 -15.41 -8.37
C PRO A 397 21.79 -13.96 -8.22
N HIS A 398 22.20 -13.29 -7.15
CA HIS A 398 21.91 -11.87 -6.93
C HIS A 398 20.43 -11.47 -7.01
N VAL A 399 19.52 -12.39 -6.66
CA VAL A 399 18.09 -12.13 -6.47
C VAL A 399 17.64 -12.75 -5.16
N ALA A 400 16.79 -12.04 -4.41
CA ALA A 400 16.29 -12.52 -3.12
C ALA A 400 15.56 -13.86 -3.25
N ARG A 401 15.80 -14.73 -2.27
CA ARG A 401 15.22 -16.07 -2.20
C ARG A 401 13.87 -16.05 -1.53
N TYR A 402 12.92 -16.67 -2.22
CA TYR A 402 11.59 -16.98 -1.73
C TYR A 402 11.64 -17.96 -0.55
N HIS A 403 10.78 -17.70 0.45
CA HIS A 403 10.46 -18.64 1.51
C HIS A 403 9.00 -19.09 1.45
N HIS A 404 8.07 -18.14 1.47
CA HIS A 404 6.64 -18.40 1.49
C HIS A 404 5.86 -17.20 0.97
N HIS A 405 4.62 -17.39 0.51
CA HIS A 405 3.67 -16.30 0.32
C HIS A 405 2.24 -16.81 0.51
N GLN A 406 1.34 -15.91 0.89
CA GLN A 406 -0.09 -16.20 1.03
C GLN A 406 -0.88 -14.90 0.92
N ASP A 407 -2.14 -15.01 0.52
CA ASP A 407 -3.10 -13.96 0.81
C ASP A 407 -3.41 -13.98 2.32
N VAL A 408 -3.61 -12.81 2.92
CA VAL A 408 -3.93 -12.70 4.35
C VAL A 408 -5.38 -13.12 4.55
N GLU A 409 -5.60 -14.01 5.52
CA GLU A 409 -6.92 -14.53 5.87
C GLU A 409 -7.27 -14.13 7.30
N ALA A 410 -8.51 -13.67 7.48
CA ALA A 410 -9.11 -13.36 8.76
C ALA A 410 -10.23 -14.36 9.02
N GLY A 411 -9.95 -15.39 9.84
CA GLY A 411 -10.80 -16.58 9.92
C GLY A 411 -10.76 -17.33 8.58
N SER A 412 -11.92 -17.57 7.98
CA SER A 412 -12.05 -18.23 6.67
C SER A 412 -12.17 -17.27 5.48
N LYS A 413 -12.01 -15.94 5.71
CA LYS A 413 -12.19 -14.92 4.68
C LYS A 413 -10.85 -14.32 4.27
N THR A 414 -10.58 -14.32 2.97
CA THR A 414 -9.47 -13.53 2.40
C THR A 414 -9.71 -12.04 2.61
N VAL A 415 -8.67 -11.33 3.05
CA VAL A 415 -8.74 -9.88 3.31
C VAL A 415 -8.67 -9.11 1.99
N LYS A 416 -9.84 -8.89 1.38
CA LYS A 416 -10.04 -8.06 0.18
C LYS A 416 -10.81 -6.78 0.52
N ILE A 417 -10.60 -5.72 -0.26
CA ILE A 417 -11.21 -4.42 0.06
C ILE A 417 -12.73 -4.45 -0.06
N ASP A 418 -13.28 -4.98 -1.15
CA ASP A 418 -14.74 -5.00 -1.38
C ASP A 418 -15.50 -5.88 -0.38
N THR A 419 -15.07 -7.13 -0.22
CA THR A 419 -15.78 -8.20 0.49
C THR A 419 -15.47 -8.23 1.99
N TYR A 420 -14.22 -7.94 2.38
CA TYR A 420 -13.82 -7.96 3.79
C TYR A 420 -13.82 -6.55 4.41
N VAL A 421 -13.13 -5.57 3.80
CA VAL A 421 -13.00 -4.23 4.40
C VAL A 421 -14.30 -3.42 4.28
N ARG A 422 -14.93 -3.44 3.11
CA ARG A 422 -16.18 -2.71 2.81
C ARG A 422 -17.43 -3.58 2.91
N GLU A 423 -17.29 -4.86 3.29
CA GLU A 423 -18.39 -5.75 3.67
C GLU A 423 -19.52 -5.82 2.62
N ASP A 424 -19.15 -5.82 1.34
CA ASP A 424 -20.05 -5.89 0.19
C ASP A 424 -21.03 -4.71 0.06
N LEU A 425 -20.73 -3.57 0.69
CA LEU A 425 -21.52 -2.35 0.56
C LEU A 425 -21.53 -1.84 -0.89
N LYS A 426 -22.70 -1.42 -1.36
CA LYS A 426 -22.91 -0.86 -2.71
C LYS A 426 -22.50 0.62 -2.75
N PHE A 427 -21.22 0.90 -2.63
CA PHE A 427 -20.69 2.27 -2.62
C PHE A 427 -20.45 2.86 -4.01
N MET A 428 -20.31 2.01 -5.04
CA MET A 428 -19.99 2.44 -6.41
C MET A 428 -21.10 3.24 -7.08
N ASP A 429 -22.34 2.99 -6.66
CA ASP A 429 -23.54 3.70 -7.16
C ASP A 429 -23.74 5.04 -6.42
N CYS A 430 -22.94 5.32 -5.39
CA CYS A 430 -23.03 6.52 -4.58
C CYS A 430 -22.25 7.68 -5.20
N GLN A 431 -22.53 8.90 -4.73
CA GLN A 431 -21.87 10.10 -5.22
C GLN A 431 -20.38 10.11 -4.83
N ALA A 432 -19.51 10.31 -5.82
CA ALA A 432 -18.10 10.57 -5.56
C ALA A 432 -17.94 11.90 -4.80
N PHE A 433 -17.22 11.84 -3.69
CA PHE A 433 -16.95 12.96 -2.80
C PHE A 433 -15.79 13.79 -3.36
N GLN A 434 -16.07 15.05 -3.68
CA GLN A 434 -15.07 15.98 -4.23
C GLN A 434 -14.36 16.71 -3.09
N LEU A 435 -13.07 16.42 -2.92
CA LEU A 435 -12.21 17.08 -1.91
C LEU A 435 -11.82 18.49 -2.32
N THR A 436 -11.85 18.78 -3.62
CA THR A 436 -11.47 20.07 -4.18
C THR A 436 -12.58 20.62 -5.06
N SER A 437 -12.77 21.94 -5.03
CA SER A 437 -13.71 22.64 -5.91
C SER A 437 -13.08 22.99 -7.27
N GLN A 438 -11.85 22.54 -7.53
CA GLN A 438 -11.17 22.82 -8.78
C GLN A 438 -11.66 21.85 -9.86
N PRO A 439 -12.00 22.33 -11.07
CA PRO A 439 -12.36 21.45 -12.16
C PRO A 439 -11.18 20.56 -12.54
N ASP A 440 -11.48 19.30 -12.88
CA ASP A 440 -10.49 18.35 -13.41
C ASP A 440 -9.71 19.02 -14.56
N GLN A 441 -8.37 18.91 -14.54
CA GLN A 441 -7.59 19.39 -15.67
C GLN A 441 -7.84 18.51 -16.90
N PRO A 442 -8.10 19.09 -18.10
CA PRO A 442 -8.31 18.32 -19.30
C PRO A 442 -7.09 17.42 -19.61
N GLY A 443 -7.29 16.11 -19.65
CA GLY A 443 -6.25 15.13 -20.00
C GLY A 443 -5.54 14.46 -18.82
N GLU A 444 -5.81 14.85 -17.56
CA GLU A 444 -5.32 14.08 -16.41
C GLU A 444 -6.15 12.79 -16.24
N PRO A 445 -5.50 11.62 -16.08
CA PRO A 445 -6.21 10.37 -15.84
C PRO A 445 -6.89 10.43 -14.46
N LYS A 446 -8.20 10.16 -14.43
CA LYS A 446 -8.95 10.06 -13.18
C LYS A 446 -8.52 8.82 -12.41
N ASN A 447 -8.43 8.93 -11.09
CA ASN A 447 -8.33 7.76 -10.25
C ASN A 447 -9.65 6.99 -10.32
N TYR A 448 -9.56 5.67 -10.24
CA TYR A 448 -10.71 4.81 -10.16
C TYR A 448 -10.45 3.75 -9.08
N PHE A 449 -11.51 3.25 -8.48
CA PHE A 449 -11.38 2.24 -7.43
C PHE A 449 -10.73 0.97 -8.01
N ILE A 450 -9.68 0.51 -7.33
CA ILE A 450 -9.01 -0.76 -7.63
C ILE A 450 -9.33 -1.69 -6.48
N ASN A 451 -9.98 -2.82 -6.75
CA ASN A 451 -10.11 -3.84 -5.70
C ASN A 451 -8.72 -4.43 -5.40
N ARG A 452 -8.41 -4.62 -4.11
CA ARG A 452 -7.11 -5.12 -3.68
C ARG A 452 -7.25 -6.24 -2.66
N THR A 453 -6.31 -7.16 -2.73
CA THR A 453 -6.12 -8.24 -1.75
C THR A 453 -4.87 -7.94 -0.93
N HIS A 454 -4.94 -8.09 0.39
CA HIS A 454 -3.77 -8.00 1.27
C HIS A 454 -2.96 -9.28 1.12
N ARG A 455 -1.74 -9.17 0.59
CA ARG A 455 -0.80 -10.28 0.37
C ARG A 455 0.40 -10.17 1.29
N ARG A 456 0.89 -11.32 1.74
CA ARG A 456 2.09 -11.45 2.57
C ARG A 456 3.12 -12.33 1.86
N LEU A 457 4.33 -11.79 1.68
CA LEU A 457 5.49 -12.46 1.09
C LEU A 457 6.61 -12.58 2.12
N ILE A 458 7.19 -13.77 2.25
CA ILE A 458 8.32 -14.06 3.13
C ILE A 458 9.55 -14.35 2.27
N LEU A 459 10.62 -13.59 2.49
CA LEU A 459 11.93 -13.77 1.85
C LEU A 459 12.97 -14.22 2.85
N LYS A 460 13.91 -15.05 2.40
CA LYS A 460 15.04 -15.53 3.21
C LYS A 460 16.13 -14.48 3.38
N ASP A 461 16.29 -13.61 2.38
CA ASP A 461 17.40 -12.68 2.32
C ASP A 461 16.99 -11.30 2.87
N VAL A 462 17.66 -10.86 3.94
CA VAL A 462 17.45 -9.55 4.57
C VAL A 462 18.65 -8.65 4.27
N GLY A 463 18.42 -7.60 3.50
CA GLY A 463 19.45 -6.63 3.15
C GLY A 463 19.26 -5.25 3.78
N GLN A 464 20.14 -4.33 3.39
CA GLN A 464 19.93 -2.89 3.51
C GLN A 464 19.96 -2.27 2.11
N PRO A 465 19.29 -1.14 1.88
CA PRO A 465 19.30 -0.53 0.56
C PRO A 465 20.69 -0.09 0.11
N ILE A 466 20.96 -0.19 -1.19
CA ILE A 466 22.28 0.00 -1.80
C ILE A 466 22.93 1.36 -1.48
N TRP A 467 22.15 2.42 -1.26
CA TRP A 467 22.71 3.75 -0.95
C TRP A 467 23.41 3.85 0.42
N LYS A 468 23.40 2.77 1.22
CA LYS A 468 24.14 2.67 2.49
C LYS A 468 25.60 2.23 2.34
N VAL A 469 26.06 1.95 1.12
CA VAL A 469 27.48 1.71 0.84
C VAL A 469 28.36 2.83 1.41
N LYS A 470 29.55 2.45 1.88
CA LYS A 470 30.48 3.36 2.56
C LYS A 470 31.61 3.85 1.65
N THR A 471 31.86 3.18 0.54
CA THR A 471 32.99 3.47 -0.35
C THR A 471 32.56 3.42 -1.83
N PRO A 472 33.25 4.17 -2.72
CA PRO A 472 33.07 4.09 -4.17
C PRO A 472 33.20 2.67 -4.72
N VAL A 473 34.22 1.92 -4.30
CA VAL A 473 34.47 0.55 -4.78
C VAL A 473 33.31 -0.38 -4.41
N ARG A 474 32.80 -0.29 -3.18
CA ARG A 474 31.66 -1.13 -2.75
C ARG A 474 30.37 -0.81 -3.50
N LEU A 475 30.16 0.45 -3.91
CA LEU A 475 29.04 0.83 -4.79
C LEU A 475 29.18 0.17 -6.16
N LEU A 476 30.37 0.20 -6.74
CA LEU A 476 30.65 -0.41 -8.04
C LEU A 476 30.44 -1.94 -7.98
N GLU A 477 30.94 -2.60 -6.94
CA GLU A 477 30.70 -4.04 -6.68
C GLU A 477 29.21 -4.35 -6.53
N ALA A 478 28.47 -3.53 -5.78
CA ALA A 478 27.04 -3.74 -5.57
C ALA A 478 26.24 -3.64 -6.87
N LEU A 479 26.55 -2.64 -7.71
CA LEU A 479 25.91 -2.45 -9.00
C LEU A 479 26.28 -3.57 -9.97
N GLU A 480 27.55 -4.01 -10.01
CA GLU A 480 27.99 -5.17 -10.80
C GLU A 480 27.13 -6.41 -10.48
N HIS A 481 27.09 -6.82 -9.21
CA HIS A 481 26.31 -7.99 -8.77
C HIS A 481 24.81 -7.84 -9.08
N CYS A 482 24.21 -6.65 -8.88
CA CYS A 482 22.80 -6.45 -9.22
C CYS A 482 22.54 -6.51 -10.74
N ILE A 483 23.48 -6.04 -11.57
CA ILE A 483 23.39 -6.16 -13.03
C ILE A 483 23.55 -7.63 -13.47
N GLU A 484 24.40 -8.41 -12.80
CA GLU A 484 24.50 -9.87 -13.02
C GLU A 484 23.20 -10.59 -12.66
N GLY A 485 22.58 -10.24 -11.53
CA GLY A 485 21.25 -10.75 -11.16
C GLY A 485 20.18 -10.38 -12.19
N HIS A 486 20.20 -9.13 -12.68
CA HIS A 486 19.31 -8.68 -13.75
C HIS A 486 19.52 -9.45 -15.06
N ARG A 487 20.78 -9.69 -15.46
CA ARG A 487 21.12 -10.54 -16.62
C ARG A 487 20.58 -11.95 -16.44
N ALA A 488 20.72 -12.52 -15.26
CA ALA A 488 20.26 -13.87 -14.98
C ALA A 488 18.72 -13.98 -15.02
N LEU A 489 17.99 -12.96 -14.56
CA LEU A 489 16.52 -12.85 -14.75
C LEU A 489 16.15 -12.77 -16.24
N TRP A 490 16.83 -11.91 -17.00
CA TRP A 490 16.57 -11.74 -18.43
C TRP A 490 16.77 -13.05 -19.21
N LEU A 491 17.82 -13.81 -18.90
CA LEU A 491 18.10 -15.11 -19.53
C LEU A 491 17.00 -16.15 -19.29
N VAL A 492 16.26 -16.04 -18.18
CA VAL A 492 15.07 -16.86 -17.90
C VAL A 492 13.76 -16.17 -18.31
N ARG A 493 13.83 -15.20 -19.22
CA ARG A 493 12.71 -14.46 -19.80
C ARG A 493 11.95 -13.57 -18.81
N ILE A 494 12.55 -13.20 -17.69
CA ILE A 494 11.94 -12.27 -16.72
C ILE A 494 12.54 -10.88 -16.90
N LEU A 495 11.69 -9.88 -17.17
CA LEU A 495 12.07 -8.47 -17.21
C LEU A 495 11.60 -7.77 -15.94
N HIS A 496 12.48 -7.03 -15.26
CA HIS A 496 12.20 -6.49 -13.92
C HIS A 496 11.31 -5.23 -13.95
N ARG A 497 11.59 -4.29 -14.87
CA ARG A 497 10.82 -3.06 -15.10
C ARG A 497 10.72 -2.02 -13.97
N ASP A 498 11.34 -2.24 -12.82
CA ASP A 498 11.35 -1.29 -11.70
C ASP A 498 12.70 -1.28 -10.98
N ILE A 499 13.78 -1.17 -11.74
CA ILE A 499 15.11 -0.94 -11.17
C ILE A 499 15.11 0.43 -10.49
N SER A 500 15.27 0.41 -9.16
CA SER A 500 15.25 1.60 -8.34
C SER A 500 16.17 1.44 -7.14
N VAL A 501 16.57 2.54 -6.52
CA VAL A 501 17.42 2.51 -5.32
C VAL A 501 16.84 1.63 -4.20
N ASN A 502 15.50 1.51 -4.11
CA ASN A 502 14.80 0.75 -3.07
C ASN A 502 14.81 -0.77 -3.34
N ASN A 503 15.06 -1.16 -4.59
CA ASN A 503 14.97 -2.54 -5.04
C ASN A 503 16.35 -3.21 -5.19
N LEU A 504 17.42 -2.46 -4.92
CA LEU A 504 18.80 -2.95 -4.89
C LEU A 504 19.29 -3.01 -3.44
N MET A 505 19.71 -4.19 -3.01
CA MET A 505 20.07 -4.48 -1.63
C MET A 505 21.56 -4.84 -1.51
N ILE A 506 22.14 -4.51 -0.36
CA ILE A 506 23.46 -4.96 0.08
C ILE A 506 23.33 -5.71 1.41
N ASN A 507 24.15 -6.75 1.58
CA ASN A 507 24.30 -7.46 2.83
C ASN A 507 25.77 -7.84 3.03
N ASP A 508 26.53 -6.96 3.66
CA ASP A 508 27.96 -7.19 3.94
C ASP A 508 28.20 -8.28 5.01
N GLN A 509 27.14 -8.90 5.54
CA GLN A 509 27.20 -10.00 6.50
C GLN A 509 26.68 -11.32 5.90
N ALA A 510 26.44 -11.38 4.60
CA ALA A 510 26.02 -12.60 3.93
C ALA A 510 27.17 -13.60 3.84
N ASP A 511 26.91 -14.85 4.25
CA ASP A 511 27.86 -15.97 4.03
C ASP A 511 27.90 -16.39 2.55
N ASP A 512 26.77 -16.24 1.85
CA ASP A 512 26.62 -16.54 0.42
C ASP A 512 27.07 -15.32 -0.41
N PRO A 513 28.13 -15.46 -1.24
CA PRO A 513 28.62 -14.38 -2.11
C PRO A 513 27.53 -13.79 -3.02
N ASP A 514 26.60 -14.62 -3.49
CA ASP A 514 25.51 -14.19 -4.37
C ASP A 514 24.48 -13.33 -3.62
N ARG A 515 24.54 -13.30 -2.28
CA ARG A 515 23.64 -12.54 -1.41
C ARG A 515 24.31 -11.33 -0.76
N THR A 516 25.55 -11.02 -1.13
CA THR A 516 26.23 -9.78 -0.73
C THR A 516 25.61 -8.53 -1.36
N SER A 517 25.05 -8.68 -2.56
CA SER A 517 24.28 -7.67 -3.28
C SER A 517 23.24 -8.36 -4.16
N PHE A 518 21.99 -7.91 -4.11
CA PHE A 518 20.89 -8.60 -4.77
C PHE A 518 19.69 -7.70 -5.07
N LEU A 519 18.90 -8.11 -6.06
CA LEU A 519 17.63 -7.50 -6.44
C LEU A 519 16.46 -8.05 -5.60
N ILE A 520 15.48 -7.17 -5.36
CA ILE A 520 14.18 -7.50 -4.74
C ILE A 520 13.05 -6.86 -5.55
N ASP A 521 11.82 -7.18 -5.19
CA ASP A 521 10.58 -6.60 -5.71
C ASP A 521 10.29 -6.89 -7.19
N LEU A 522 9.65 -8.04 -7.45
CA LEU A 522 9.20 -8.43 -8.80
C LEU A 522 7.74 -8.05 -9.09
N ASP A 523 7.15 -7.13 -8.32
CA ASP A 523 5.73 -6.70 -8.47
C ASP A 523 5.41 -6.07 -9.85
N HIS A 524 6.42 -5.48 -10.50
CA HIS A 524 6.30 -4.87 -11.83
C HIS A 524 6.90 -5.74 -12.94
N ALA A 525 7.49 -6.87 -12.57
CA ALA A 525 8.16 -7.74 -13.51
C ALA A 525 7.16 -8.47 -14.40
N ILE A 526 7.62 -8.84 -15.60
CA ILE A 526 6.86 -9.64 -16.55
C ILE A 526 7.66 -10.89 -16.92
N ASP A 527 6.97 -12.02 -17.03
CA ASP A 527 7.53 -13.25 -17.60
C ASP A 527 7.17 -13.28 -19.08
N LEU A 528 8.15 -12.96 -19.93
CA LEU A 528 8.01 -12.89 -21.38
C LEU A 528 7.72 -14.26 -22.02
N SER A 529 7.81 -15.36 -21.27
CA SER A 529 7.39 -16.68 -21.77
C SER A 529 5.88 -16.91 -21.66
N LEU A 530 5.17 -16.08 -20.88
CA LEU A 530 3.74 -16.22 -20.59
C LEU A 530 2.88 -15.17 -21.33
N VAL A 531 3.49 -14.25 -22.07
CA VAL A 531 2.76 -13.16 -22.73
C VAL A 531 2.46 -13.50 -24.19
N ASP A 532 1.19 -13.40 -24.58
CA ASP A 532 0.74 -13.41 -25.98
C ASP A 532 1.00 -12.02 -26.60
N ASP A 533 1.49 -11.99 -27.85
CA ASP A 533 1.95 -10.81 -28.61
C ASP A 533 0.97 -9.61 -28.67
N GLN A 534 -0.28 -9.75 -28.23
CA GLN A 534 -1.33 -8.73 -28.35
C GLN A 534 -1.60 -7.91 -27.07
N THR A 535 -0.96 -8.20 -25.94
CA THR A 535 -1.30 -7.57 -24.63
C THR A 535 -0.33 -6.50 -24.13
N HIS A 536 0.75 -6.20 -24.87
CA HIS A 536 1.68 -5.15 -24.51
C HIS A 536 1.28 -3.79 -25.10
N HIS A 537 0.42 -3.06 -24.40
CA HIS A 537 0.41 -1.60 -24.54
C HIS A 537 1.61 -1.00 -23.78
N HIS A 538 2.16 0.12 -24.29
CA HIS A 538 3.28 0.95 -23.80
C HIS A 538 3.11 1.54 -22.38
N ALA A 539 2.61 0.73 -21.44
CA ALA A 539 2.37 1.04 -20.06
C ALA A 539 3.70 1.41 -19.39
N ARG A 540 3.86 2.70 -19.08
CA ARG A 540 4.93 3.19 -18.21
C ARG A 540 4.81 2.45 -16.87
N ALA A 541 5.82 1.67 -16.53
CA ALA A 541 5.90 0.96 -15.26
C ALA A 541 7.21 1.27 -14.55
N GLY A 542 7.14 1.32 -13.23
CA GLY A 542 8.27 1.55 -12.34
C GLY A 542 8.35 2.96 -11.79
N THR A 543 9.52 3.29 -11.27
CA THR A 543 9.80 4.55 -10.56
C THR A 543 10.25 5.65 -11.53
N LYS A 544 9.42 6.68 -11.74
CA LYS A 544 9.62 7.70 -12.81
C LYS A 544 11.01 8.33 -12.86
N VAL A 545 11.62 8.62 -11.71
CA VAL A 545 12.96 9.22 -11.66
C VAL A 545 14.06 8.31 -12.23
N PHE A 546 13.86 6.99 -12.22
CA PHE A 546 14.80 6.01 -12.76
C PHE A 546 14.45 5.51 -14.16
N MET A 547 13.22 5.69 -14.63
CA MET A 547 12.79 5.28 -15.99
C MET A 547 13.73 5.80 -17.08
N SER A 548 14.00 4.97 -18.09
CA SER A 548 14.77 5.38 -19.26
C SER A 548 14.10 6.53 -20.03
N ALA A 549 14.87 7.24 -20.86
CA ALA A 549 14.32 8.24 -21.76
C ALA A 549 13.25 7.65 -22.70
N ASN A 550 13.41 6.40 -23.15
CA ASN A 550 12.49 5.76 -24.08
C ASN A 550 11.17 5.33 -23.40
N VAL A 551 11.24 4.79 -22.18
CA VAL A 551 10.03 4.49 -21.38
C VAL A 551 9.26 5.76 -21.06
N LEU A 552 9.96 6.86 -20.74
CA LEU A 552 9.32 8.16 -20.54
C LEU A 552 8.63 8.66 -21.82
N ALA A 553 9.27 8.48 -22.98
CA ALA A 553 8.70 8.90 -24.26
C ALA A 553 7.54 8.04 -24.76
N GLN A 554 7.39 6.80 -24.25
CA GLN A 554 6.48 5.78 -24.81
C GLN A 554 6.73 5.51 -26.30
N GLU A 555 7.97 5.71 -26.76
CA GLU A 555 8.37 5.53 -28.16
C GLU A 555 8.51 4.04 -28.51
N GLU A 556 8.89 3.21 -27.53
CA GLU A 556 9.15 1.78 -27.73
C GLU A 556 8.62 0.95 -26.54
N GLU A 557 8.57 -0.37 -26.72
CA GLU A 557 8.31 -1.29 -25.62
C GLU A 557 9.49 -1.31 -24.64
N HIS A 558 9.14 -1.44 -23.34
CA HIS A 558 10.11 -1.57 -22.27
C HIS A 558 10.87 -2.89 -22.44
N ASN A 559 12.19 -2.83 -22.59
CA ASN A 559 13.05 -4.01 -22.68
C ASN A 559 14.21 -3.98 -21.66
N PHE A 560 15.10 -4.96 -21.71
CA PHE A 560 16.22 -5.07 -20.76
C PHE A 560 17.20 -3.88 -20.82
N VAL A 561 17.29 -3.17 -21.96
CA VAL A 561 18.13 -1.96 -22.11
C VAL A 561 17.59 -0.81 -21.26
N ASP A 562 16.27 -0.70 -21.10
CA ASP A 562 15.64 0.30 -20.24
C ASP A 562 15.95 0.07 -18.75
N ASP A 563 16.00 -1.18 -18.33
CA ASP A 563 16.41 -1.55 -16.98
C ASP A 563 17.92 -1.23 -16.77
N LEU A 564 18.77 -1.42 -17.79
CA LEU A 564 20.18 -1.02 -17.76
C LEU A 564 20.36 0.51 -17.69
N GLU A 565 19.57 1.29 -18.42
CA GLU A 565 19.56 2.75 -18.26
C GLU A 565 19.07 3.15 -16.86
N SER A 566 18.12 2.40 -16.30
CA SER A 566 17.66 2.61 -14.92
C SER A 566 18.77 2.36 -13.89
N PHE A 567 19.64 1.36 -14.08
CA PHE A 567 20.85 1.19 -13.27
C PHE A 567 21.79 2.40 -13.35
N PHE A 568 21.95 3.00 -14.53
CA PHE A 568 22.70 4.25 -14.67
C PHE A 568 22.09 5.37 -13.83
N TRP A 569 20.77 5.57 -13.89
CA TRP A 569 20.11 6.60 -13.07
C TRP A 569 20.18 6.33 -11.56
N VAL A 570 20.13 5.06 -11.14
CA VAL A 570 20.36 4.65 -9.75
C VAL A 570 21.79 4.99 -9.31
N PHE A 571 22.79 4.71 -10.16
CA PHE A 571 24.18 5.04 -9.90
C PHE A 571 24.38 6.55 -9.70
N ILE A 572 23.86 7.37 -10.62
CA ILE A 572 23.90 8.84 -10.53
C ILE A 572 23.21 9.35 -9.26
N TRP A 573 22.03 8.81 -8.95
CA TRP A 573 21.26 9.22 -7.77
C TRP A 573 22.05 9.01 -6.48
N ILE A 574 22.65 7.84 -6.31
CA ILE A 574 23.47 7.53 -5.12
C ILE A 574 24.65 8.49 -5.03
N CYS A 575 25.39 8.69 -6.14
CA CYS A 575 26.57 9.54 -6.13
C CYS A 575 26.27 11.03 -5.85
N MET A 576 25.09 11.52 -6.20
CA MET A 576 24.68 12.91 -5.98
C MET A 576 24.02 13.16 -4.61
N LEU A 577 23.32 12.15 -4.06
CA LEU A 577 22.48 12.33 -2.87
C LEU A 577 23.02 11.66 -1.61
N HIS A 578 24.00 10.77 -1.75
CA HIS A 578 24.58 10.04 -0.64
C HIS A 578 26.09 10.30 -0.53
N PRO A 579 26.65 10.33 0.70
CA PRO A 579 25.93 10.33 1.97
C PRO A 579 25.15 11.64 2.17
N VAL A 580 23.95 11.56 2.78
CA VAL A 580 22.99 12.68 2.87
C VAL A 580 23.61 13.96 3.45
N LYS A 581 24.55 13.82 4.39
CA LYS A 581 25.24 14.95 5.03
C LYS A 581 26.09 15.79 4.06
N GLN A 582 26.42 15.24 2.91
CA GLN A 582 27.32 15.85 1.93
C GLN A 582 26.61 16.30 0.64
N ARG A 583 25.29 16.06 0.51
CA ARG A 583 24.54 16.36 -0.72
C ARG A 583 24.42 17.87 -0.96
N LYS A 584 24.50 18.27 -2.22
CA LYS A 584 24.23 19.65 -2.66
C LYS A 584 22.90 19.64 -3.41
N ASN A 585 21.83 20.20 -2.83
CA ASN A 585 20.43 20.19 -3.33
C ASN A 585 20.31 20.06 -4.86
N PRO A 586 20.31 18.83 -5.40
CA PRO A 586 20.49 18.66 -6.84
C PRO A 586 19.15 18.66 -7.56
N SER A 587 19.16 19.01 -8.85
CA SER A 587 17.94 19.08 -9.67
C SER A 587 17.21 17.74 -9.78
N VAL A 588 17.93 16.62 -9.66
CA VAL A 588 17.40 15.26 -9.75
C VAL A 588 16.29 14.96 -8.74
N VAL A 589 16.26 15.65 -7.60
CA VAL A 589 15.21 15.47 -6.57
C VAL A 589 13.83 15.87 -7.11
N ARG A 590 13.77 16.78 -8.09
CA ARG A 590 12.52 17.28 -8.68
C ARG A 590 12.05 16.44 -9.87
N TRP A 591 12.84 15.48 -10.35
CA TRP A 591 12.49 14.68 -11.54
C TRP A 591 11.18 13.92 -11.38
N ASN A 592 10.84 13.49 -10.16
CA ASN A 592 9.55 12.82 -9.94
C ASN A 592 8.33 13.75 -10.08
N GLN A 593 8.53 15.07 -10.11
CA GLN A 593 7.47 16.07 -10.26
C GLN A 593 7.40 16.65 -11.68
N MET A 594 8.41 16.39 -12.52
CA MET A 594 8.47 16.90 -13.89
C MET A 594 7.53 16.13 -14.82
N ASP A 595 7.10 16.79 -15.89
CA ASP A 595 6.43 16.13 -17.01
C ASP A 595 7.36 15.07 -17.64
N PRO A 596 6.84 13.89 -18.04
CA PRO A 596 7.65 12.85 -18.66
C PRO A 596 8.41 13.30 -19.91
N GLU A 597 7.86 14.19 -20.73
CA GLU A 597 8.50 14.66 -21.96
C GLU A 597 9.69 15.59 -21.65
N ASP A 598 9.50 16.52 -20.70
CA ASP A 598 10.59 17.37 -20.20
C ASP A 598 11.71 16.53 -19.58
N LEU A 599 11.34 15.54 -18.75
CA LEU A 599 12.30 14.67 -18.09
C LEU A 599 13.10 13.82 -19.08
N LYS A 600 12.44 13.31 -20.13
CA LYS A 600 13.09 12.61 -21.25
C LYS A 600 14.18 13.49 -21.88
N HIS A 601 13.86 14.74 -22.23
CA HIS A 601 14.83 15.65 -22.83
C HIS A 601 16.03 15.94 -21.91
N ILE A 602 15.77 16.14 -20.61
CA ILE A 602 16.82 16.31 -19.60
C ILE A 602 17.73 15.07 -19.56
N LYS A 603 17.15 13.87 -19.50
CA LYS A 603 17.91 12.61 -19.44
C LYS A 603 18.78 12.40 -20.66
N ARG A 604 18.25 12.61 -21.87
CA ARG A 604 19.02 12.56 -23.13
C ARG A 604 20.18 13.56 -23.12
N GLY A 605 19.93 14.80 -22.66
CA GLY A 605 20.96 15.83 -22.52
C GLY A 605 22.06 15.47 -21.52
N CYS A 606 21.69 14.84 -20.39
CA CYS A 606 22.61 14.36 -19.36
C CYS A 606 23.47 13.19 -19.84
N LEU A 607 22.90 12.23 -20.59
CA LEU A 607 23.66 11.14 -21.21
C LEU A 607 24.66 11.66 -22.25
N ALA A 608 24.28 12.71 -23.01
CA ALA A 608 25.18 13.35 -23.97
C ALA A 608 26.33 14.12 -23.28
N ASN A 609 26.09 14.68 -22.08
CA ASN A 609 27.05 15.53 -21.36
C ASN A 609 27.20 15.11 -19.88
N PRO A 610 27.75 13.92 -19.59
CA PRO A 610 27.78 13.34 -18.24
C PRO A 610 28.59 14.16 -17.22
N GLN A 611 29.48 15.06 -17.68
CA GLN A 611 30.21 15.98 -16.81
C GLN A 611 29.27 16.85 -15.93
N HIS A 612 28.08 17.18 -16.43
CA HIS A 612 27.09 17.96 -15.68
C HIS A 612 26.56 17.19 -14.45
N LEU A 613 26.54 15.86 -14.52
CA LEU A 613 26.16 14.98 -13.42
C LEU A 613 27.32 14.83 -12.44
N THR A 614 28.50 14.44 -12.92
CA THR A 614 29.67 14.14 -12.09
C THR A 614 30.17 15.37 -11.31
N ASN A 615 30.00 16.57 -11.85
CA ASN A 615 30.30 17.82 -11.14
C ASN A 615 29.50 18.01 -9.84
N GLN A 616 28.30 17.43 -9.77
CA GLN A 616 27.36 17.51 -8.65
C GLN A 616 27.53 16.37 -7.63
N PHE A 617 28.45 15.42 -7.86
CA PHE A 617 28.67 14.32 -6.93
C PHE A 617 29.11 14.82 -5.54
N THR A 618 28.72 14.06 -4.52
CA THR A 618 29.21 14.29 -3.16
C THR A 618 30.73 14.07 -3.10
N PRO A 619 31.46 14.71 -2.16
CA PRO A 619 32.89 14.51 -1.98
C PRO A 619 33.30 13.03 -1.95
N LEU A 620 32.52 12.16 -1.28
CA LEU A 620 32.80 10.72 -1.20
C LEU A 620 33.02 10.07 -2.57
N PHE A 621 32.21 10.43 -3.57
CA PHE A 621 32.27 9.82 -4.90
C PHE A 621 33.05 10.67 -5.90
N LYS A 622 33.11 11.99 -5.71
CA LYS A 622 33.80 12.92 -6.61
C LYS A 622 35.32 12.73 -6.64
N GLU A 623 35.90 12.22 -5.56
CA GLU A 623 37.35 11.98 -5.45
C GLU A 623 37.80 10.69 -6.17
N SER A 624 36.88 9.82 -6.57
CA SER A 624 37.22 8.55 -7.23
C SER A 624 37.27 8.71 -8.75
N ALA A 625 38.47 8.98 -9.29
CA ALA A 625 38.67 9.07 -10.75
C ALA A 625 38.19 7.82 -11.53
N PRO A 626 38.43 6.57 -11.06
CA PRO A 626 37.90 5.38 -11.73
C PRO A 626 36.36 5.34 -11.79
N LEU A 627 35.69 5.77 -10.72
CA LEU A 627 34.23 5.86 -10.69
C LEU A 627 33.72 6.92 -11.68
N ILE A 628 34.36 8.08 -11.75
CA ILE A 628 33.99 9.13 -12.71
C ILE A 628 34.16 8.62 -14.15
N ASP A 629 35.28 7.99 -14.47
CA ASP A 629 35.50 7.41 -15.81
C ASP A 629 34.45 6.34 -16.15
N CYS A 630 34.09 5.48 -15.18
CA CYS A 630 33.02 4.50 -15.31
C CYS A 630 31.68 5.15 -15.69
N VAL A 631 31.30 6.25 -15.02
CA VAL A 631 30.06 6.98 -15.31
C VAL A 631 30.07 7.54 -16.73
N HIS A 632 31.18 8.14 -17.15
CA HIS A 632 31.30 8.73 -18.48
C HIS A 632 31.18 7.66 -19.58
N LYS A 633 31.88 6.53 -19.43
CA LYS A 633 31.80 5.41 -20.37
C LYS A 633 30.43 4.74 -20.38
N PHE A 634 29.78 4.60 -19.22
CA PHE A 634 28.42 4.04 -19.16
C PHE A 634 27.42 4.97 -19.87
N ALA A 635 27.51 6.29 -19.65
CA ALA A 635 26.69 7.26 -20.37
C ALA A 635 26.93 7.20 -21.90
N GLU A 636 28.18 7.00 -22.32
CA GLU A 636 28.52 6.82 -23.73
C GLU A 636 27.90 5.56 -24.35
N ILE A 637 27.82 4.45 -23.62
CA ILE A 637 27.14 3.24 -24.11
C ILE A 637 25.63 3.50 -24.21
N MET A 638 25.02 4.15 -23.22
CA MET A 638 23.57 4.36 -23.18
C MET A 638 23.06 5.42 -24.16
N ARG A 639 23.89 6.39 -24.55
CA ARG A 639 23.52 7.40 -25.56
C ARG A 639 23.59 6.87 -27.00
N ASP A 640 24.22 5.71 -27.22
CA ASP A 640 24.40 5.15 -28.57
C ASP A 640 23.02 4.75 -29.13
N PRO A 641 22.58 5.30 -30.28
CA PRO A 641 21.29 4.95 -30.87
C PRO A 641 21.21 3.46 -31.24
N LEU A 642 22.34 2.78 -31.44
CA LEU A 642 22.41 1.37 -31.80
C LEU A 642 22.30 0.44 -30.58
N VAL A 643 22.17 0.96 -29.36
CA VAL A 643 22.16 0.16 -28.12
C VAL A 643 21.05 -0.90 -28.08
N ARG A 644 19.98 -0.68 -28.86
CA ARG A 644 18.83 -1.56 -28.99
C ARG A 644 18.91 -2.52 -30.17
N GLU A 645 19.86 -2.35 -31.08
CA GLU A 645 20.04 -3.26 -32.20
C GLU A 645 20.56 -4.62 -31.70
N GLU A 646 20.00 -5.72 -32.23
CA GLU A 646 20.20 -7.09 -31.72
C GLU A 646 21.68 -7.47 -31.56
N ALA A 647 22.51 -7.12 -32.55
CA ALA A 647 23.95 -7.40 -32.53
C ALA A 647 24.68 -6.67 -31.37
N TYR A 648 24.24 -5.47 -31.02
CA TYR A 648 24.82 -4.68 -29.93
C TYR A 648 24.29 -5.15 -28.58
N ALA A 649 22.97 -5.38 -28.51
CA ALA A 649 22.26 -5.93 -27.37
C ALA A 649 22.89 -7.23 -26.82
N ALA A 650 23.35 -8.11 -27.71
CA ALA A 650 23.98 -9.39 -27.35
C ALA A 650 25.25 -9.25 -26.49
N THR A 651 25.98 -8.14 -26.59
CA THR A 651 27.24 -7.90 -25.86
C THR A 651 27.12 -6.82 -24.77
N LEU A 652 25.93 -6.24 -24.62
CA LEU A 652 25.72 -5.04 -23.80
C LEU A 652 26.04 -5.27 -22.32
N TYR A 653 25.57 -6.39 -21.76
CA TYR A 653 25.89 -6.77 -20.38
C TYR A 653 27.39 -6.90 -20.15
N ASP A 654 28.09 -7.62 -21.03
CA ASP A 654 29.53 -7.86 -20.89
C ASP A 654 30.33 -6.54 -20.94
N ARG A 655 29.91 -5.61 -21.80
CA ARG A 655 30.53 -4.28 -21.88
C ARG A 655 30.34 -3.48 -20.60
N ILE A 656 29.11 -3.44 -20.07
CA ILE A 656 28.80 -2.67 -18.84
C ILE A 656 29.52 -3.30 -17.65
N LEU A 657 29.43 -4.62 -17.45
CA LEU A 657 30.10 -5.31 -16.34
C LEU A 657 31.62 -5.10 -16.37
N LYS A 658 32.23 -5.14 -17.57
CA LYS A 658 33.66 -4.84 -17.74
C LYS A 658 34.02 -3.42 -17.29
N LEU A 659 33.16 -2.42 -17.50
CA LEU A 659 33.39 -1.06 -16.99
C LEU A 659 33.45 -1.03 -15.45
N PHE A 660 32.51 -1.71 -14.79
CA PHE A 660 32.49 -1.80 -13.34
C PHE A 660 33.73 -2.52 -12.81
N GLN A 661 34.13 -3.63 -13.43
CA GLN A 661 35.33 -4.39 -13.05
C GLN A 661 36.62 -3.57 -13.20
N GLN A 662 36.77 -2.82 -14.30
CA GLN A 662 37.89 -1.88 -14.49
C GLN A 662 37.92 -0.79 -13.42
N ALA A 663 36.76 -0.19 -13.12
CA ALA A 663 36.65 0.87 -12.13
C ALA A 663 36.96 0.41 -10.70
N GLN A 664 36.78 -0.88 -10.43
CA GLN A 664 37.16 -1.53 -9.17
C GLN A 664 38.65 -1.94 -9.12
N GLY A 665 39.35 -1.95 -10.26
CA GLY A 665 40.72 -2.45 -10.36
C GLY A 665 40.84 -3.97 -10.39
N LYS A 666 39.77 -4.69 -10.79
CA LYS A 666 39.78 -6.16 -10.95
C LYS A 666 40.54 -6.61 -12.21
N ILE A 667 40.60 -5.76 -13.24
CA ILE A 667 41.17 -6.05 -14.57
C ILE A 667 41.90 -4.87 -15.19
#